data_AF-A0A293MAI7-F1
#
_entry.id   AF-A0A293MAI7-F1
#
_cell.length_a   1.000
_cell.length_b   1.000
_cell.length_c   1.000
_cell.angle_alpha   90.00
_cell.angle_beta   90.00
_cell.angle_gamma   90.00
#
_symmetry.space_group_name_H-M   'P 1'
#
loop_
_entity.id
_entity.type
_entity.pdbx_description
1 polymer ?
#
loop_
_entity_poly.entity_id
_entity_poly.type
_entity_poly.pdbx_seq_one_letter_code
_entity_poly.pdbx_strand_id
1 'polypeptide(L)'
;MKSLENARLSKSIGSLQDTCKASEARLGKLESDLSKAHGSLSSSEAARKQLQAELDKCMAQLEEKAKDLEGIAMKLKNVSALQVSKSSECKELEAALTSDRQKSGKLQSRCGTLEQELSRKSQELGQELATVIAEKGTLQLKLEEAFKQLELNESKKALEASLLEAERKLQASEKSYREMYQQKEEANARLQEQLDSLKQESQRNIQSLEECKRTLELNCSKLEERLNHANESLTETGEKAQRFESQAQKAQGELEEERKTCALLRSSEAALQETVQVLTLKTQEQDTALSESRAETDLVRAELARVNDASSHLKAEHENLSSKAVAMGLQLEEYQALCTKSKHELEELKAELESTRLHVQDLTQKEGELLTKVNSYEGQVAALQSRVQTLSEEKNSLEGRLQVEKTSWETKVAQLDSELTQLQEQYTTKIEQMAKEITSLKDARQLLIKEKVDLEDTLDALRTEKEQAHVQFEAKERQQHNENLALRSDLEQHRTHLEAERTKRKELSGEWEKEKARLEARIGALSDNLDTFRTDLSNERHKREAADTKVDQLHGDKLELEAKLENTLDERRALLDRCLGSESECDQLRKTTSELRKRLDDSEAALQELGWENQALQVENARHQGRKWADDSQVTNCMDCQKLFTLTIRKHHCRNCGNIFCNECSSKSATIPSSK
;
A
#
# COMPACT_ATOMS: atom_id res chain seq x y z
N MET A 1 175.23 50.64 -113.13
CA MET A 1 173.77 50.46 -112.94
C MET A 1 173.39 50.95 -111.53
N LYS A 2 172.89 52.19 -111.37
CA LYS A 2 172.33 52.71 -110.09
C LYS A 2 171.19 53.75 -110.25
N SER A 3 170.99 54.30 -111.46
CA SER A 3 169.99 55.37 -111.70
C SER A 3 168.56 54.87 -112.01
N LEU A 4 168.44 53.70 -112.67
CA LEU A 4 167.13 53.16 -113.10
C LEU A 4 166.33 52.46 -111.98
N GLU A 5 167.00 52.10 -110.89
CA GLU A 5 166.44 51.32 -109.78
C GLU A 5 165.74 52.25 -108.75
N ASN A 6 166.40 53.36 -108.39
CA ASN A 6 165.81 54.43 -107.58
C ASN A 6 164.54 55.02 -108.22
N ALA A 7 164.49 55.14 -109.55
CA ALA A 7 163.32 55.64 -110.26
C ALA A 7 162.09 54.71 -110.15
N ARG A 8 162.32 53.39 -110.01
CA ARG A 8 161.24 52.41 -109.74
C ARG A 8 160.79 52.47 -108.28
N LEU A 9 161.73 52.49 -107.34
CA LEU A 9 161.44 52.60 -105.90
C LEU A 9 160.62 53.84 -105.57
N SER A 10 161.02 55.02 -106.06
CA SER A 10 160.28 56.28 -105.80
C SER A 10 158.84 56.24 -106.33
N LYS A 11 158.60 55.57 -107.48
CA LYS A 11 157.26 55.44 -108.05
C LYS A 11 156.37 54.44 -107.30
N SER A 12 156.95 53.35 -106.79
CA SER A 12 156.25 52.43 -105.88
C SER A 12 155.92 53.08 -104.53
N ILE A 13 156.86 53.84 -103.95
CA ILE A 13 156.64 54.59 -102.70
C ILE A 13 155.49 55.59 -102.86
N GLY A 14 155.43 56.33 -103.98
CA GLY A 14 154.28 57.21 -104.28
C GLY A 14 152.94 56.45 -104.28
N SER A 15 152.84 55.35 -105.02
CA SER A 15 151.59 54.56 -105.06
C SER A 15 151.21 53.92 -103.72
N LEU A 16 152.18 53.60 -102.87
CA LEU A 16 151.95 53.12 -101.50
C LEU A 16 151.50 54.25 -100.58
N GLN A 17 152.02 55.47 -100.77
CA GLN A 17 151.65 56.63 -99.96
C GLN A 17 150.26 57.15 -100.31
N ASP A 18 149.87 57.10 -101.58
CA ASP A 18 148.50 57.46 -102.02
C ASP A 18 147.47 56.39 -101.63
N THR A 19 147.82 55.10 -101.68
CA THR A 19 146.93 54.04 -101.14
C THR A 19 146.84 54.06 -99.62
N CYS A 20 147.90 54.45 -98.92
CA CYS A 20 147.88 54.68 -97.47
C CYS A 20 146.89 55.81 -97.11
N LYS A 21 146.99 57.00 -97.72
CA LYS A 21 146.01 58.09 -97.55
C LYS A 21 144.58 57.68 -97.91
N ALA A 22 144.40 56.90 -98.98
CA ALA A 22 143.10 56.37 -99.36
C ALA A 22 142.54 55.39 -98.31
N SER A 23 143.40 54.65 -97.59
CA SER A 23 143.00 53.79 -96.48
C SER A 23 142.71 54.56 -95.18
N GLU A 24 143.46 55.61 -94.87
CA GLU A 24 143.20 56.53 -93.74
C GLU A 24 141.84 57.24 -93.92
N ALA A 25 141.57 57.77 -95.11
CA ALA A 25 140.28 58.37 -95.44
C ALA A 25 139.11 57.36 -95.39
N ARG A 26 139.39 56.07 -95.63
CA ARG A 26 138.42 54.98 -95.47
C ARG A 26 138.18 54.66 -93.98
N LEU A 27 139.23 54.65 -93.17
CA LEU A 27 139.15 54.44 -91.72
C LEU A 27 138.33 55.53 -91.04
N GLY A 28 138.68 56.81 -91.23
CA GLY A 28 137.93 57.92 -90.63
C GLY A 28 136.46 57.98 -91.06
N LYS A 29 136.14 57.52 -92.28
CA LYS A 29 134.74 57.34 -92.70
C LYS A 29 134.06 56.17 -91.99
N LEU A 30 134.72 55.02 -91.89
CA LEU A 30 134.19 53.86 -91.15
C LEU A 30 133.98 54.18 -89.67
N GLU A 31 134.86 54.98 -89.04
CA GLU A 31 134.71 55.44 -87.65
C GLU A 31 133.52 56.41 -87.49
N SER A 32 133.32 57.35 -88.42
CA SER A 32 132.10 58.18 -88.51
C SER A 32 130.84 57.31 -88.57
N ASP A 33 130.85 56.31 -89.46
CA ASP A 33 129.67 55.52 -89.77
C ASP A 33 129.40 54.49 -88.65
N LEU A 34 130.43 53.99 -87.96
CA LEU A 34 130.34 53.20 -86.74
C LEU A 34 129.75 54.02 -85.57
N SER A 35 130.21 55.26 -85.38
CA SER A 35 129.71 56.16 -84.33
C SER A 35 128.22 56.47 -84.52
N LYS A 36 127.79 56.72 -85.77
CA LYS A 36 126.37 56.87 -86.13
C LYS A 36 125.57 55.59 -85.90
N ALA A 37 126.11 54.43 -86.28
CA ALA A 37 125.46 53.14 -86.03
C ALA A 37 125.28 52.87 -84.54
N HIS A 38 126.26 53.23 -83.70
CA HIS A 38 126.19 53.05 -82.25
C HIS A 38 125.16 54.00 -81.60
N GLY A 39 125.07 55.25 -82.06
CA GLY A 39 124.01 56.17 -81.64
C GLY A 39 122.60 55.67 -82.00
N SER A 40 122.40 55.17 -83.22
CA SER A 40 121.14 54.56 -83.66
C SER A 40 120.80 53.27 -82.93
N LEU A 41 121.80 52.48 -82.54
CA LEU A 41 121.59 51.29 -81.70
C LEU A 41 121.15 51.70 -80.29
N SER A 42 121.79 52.70 -79.67
CA SER A 42 121.45 53.18 -78.34
C SER A 42 120.04 53.77 -78.26
N SER A 43 119.56 54.48 -79.30
CA SER A 43 118.18 54.99 -79.33
C SER A 43 117.17 53.87 -79.55
N SER A 44 117.49 52.88 -80.38
CA SER A 44 116.68 51.67 -80.57
C SER A 44 116.57 50.83 -79.28
N GLU A 45 117.65 50.68 -78.51
CA GLU A 45 117.61 50.01 -77.21
C GLU A 45 116.81 50.78 -76.16
N ALA A 46 116.86 52.12 -76.16
CA ALA A 46 116.03 52.96 -75.30
C ALA A 46 114.54 52.80 -75.65
N ALA A 47 114.18 52.88 -76.93
CA ALA A 47 112.82 52.64 -77.40
C ALA A 47 112.31 51.23 -77.06
N ARG A 48 113.17 50.19 -77.20
CA ARG A 48 112.83 48.82 -76.81
C ARG A 48 112.58 48.68 -75.31
N LYS A 49 113.35 49.37 -74.46
CA LYS A 49 113.10 49.39 -73.00
C LYS A 49 111.80 50.10 -72.65
N GLN A 50 111.45 51.20 -73.32
CA GLN A 50 110.18 51.88 -73.11
C GLN A 50 108.99 51.01 -73.51
N LEU A 51 109.04 50.40 -74.70
CA LEU A 51 107.98 49.48 -75.17
C LEU A 51 107.84 48.24 -74.27
N GLN A 52 108.94 47.73 -73.70
CA GLN A 52 108.86 46.65 -72.71
C GLN A 52 108.14 47.12 -71.43
N ALA A 53 108.47 48.30 -70.90
CA ALA A 53 107.81 48.83 -69.70
C ALA A 53 106.31 49.12 -69.91
N GLU A 54 105.90 49.54 -71.11
CA GLU A 54 104.49 49.70 -71.47
C GLU A 54 103.79 48.34 -71.63
N LEU A 55 104.44 47.32 -72.22
CA LEU A 55 103.93 45.96 -72.30
C LEU A 55 103.74 45.34 -70.91
N ASP A 56 104.72 45.45 -70.02
CA ASP A 56 104.68 44.93 -68.65
C ASP A 56 103.55 45.59 -67.84
N LYS A 57 103.33 46.90 -68.04
CA LYS A 57 102.20 47.65 -67.45
C LYS A 57 100.84 47.15 -67.95
N CYS A 58 100.70 46.93 -69.26
CA CYS A 58 99.47 46.37 -69.85
C CYS A 58 99.20 44.94 -69.37
N MET A 59 100.23 44.11 -69.22
CA MET A 59 100.12 42.75 -68.66
C MET A 59 99.62 42.78 -67.20
N ALA A 60 100.15 43.67 -66.36
CA ALA A 60 99.69 43.82 -64.98
C ALA A 60 98.21 44.26 -64.89
N GLN A 61 97.78 45.18 -65.77
CA GLN A 61 96.38 45.60 -65.85
C GLN A 61 95.45 44.48 -66.34
N LEU A 62 95.92 43.61 -67.25
CA LEU A 62 95.18 42.42 -67.68
C LEU A 62 95.06 41.38 -66.57
N GLU A 63 96.09 41.14 -65.75
CA GLU A 63 95.99 40.26 -64.59
C GLU A 63 95.02 40.77 -63.53
N GLU A 64 95.00 42.09 -63.27
CA GLU A 64 94.03 42.70 -62.36
C GLU A 64 92.60 42.51 -62.87
N LYS A 65 92.35 42.76 -64.16
CA LYS A 65 91.04 42.56 -64.78
C LYS A 65 90.63 41.09 -64.88
N ALA A 66 91.58 40.15 -64.99
CA ALA A 66 91.28 38.72 -64.87
C ALA A 66 90.78 38.36 -63.47
N LYS A 67 91.43 38.87 -62.41
CA LYS A 67 91.02 38.67 -61.01
C LYS A 67 89.65 39.29 -60.71
N ASP A 68 89.35 40.48 -61.26
CA ASP A 68 88.00 41.07 -61.19
C ASP A 68 86.94 40.14 -61.79
N LEU A 69 87.22 39.59 -62.99
CA LEU A 69 86.29 38.71 -63.71
C LEU A 69 86.09 37.36 -63.00
N GLU A 70 87.12 36.76 -62.41
CA GLU A 70 86.99 35.57 -61.56
C GLU A 70 86.12 35.86 -60.31
N GLY A 71 86.32 37.01 -59.68
CA GLY A 71 85.51 37.46 -58.55
C GLY A 71 84.04 37.68 -58.91
N ILE A 72 83.75 38.19 -60.11
CA ILE A 72 82.39 38.32 -60.65
C ILE A 72 81.80 36.94 -60.98
N ALA A 73 82.59 36.03 -61.58
CA ALA A 73 82.15 34.67 -61.90
C ALA A 73 81.78 33.86 -60.65
N MET A 74 82.56 33.97 -59.56
CA MET A 74 82.20 33.38 -58.27
C MET A 74 80.88 33.95 -57.72
N LYS A 75 80.70 35.29 -57.76
CA LYS A 75 79.46 35.93 -57.30
C LYS A 75 78.24 35.45 -58.10
N LEU A 76 78.34 35.38 -59.43
CA LEU A 76 77.29 34.85 -60.30
C LEU A 76 76.98 33.37 -60.02
N LYS A 77 78.00 32.54 -59.78
CA LYS A 77 77.82 31.13 -59.41
C LYS A 77 77.09 30.97 -58.07
N ASN A 78 77.39 31.82 -57.10
CA ASN A 78 76.70 31.83 -55.80
C ASN A 78 75.25 32.31 -55.91
N VAL A 79 74.97 33.35 -56.69
CA VAL A 79 73.60 33.82 -56.97
C VAL A 79 72.79 32.74 -57.68
N SER A 80 73.38 32.06 -58.67
CA SER A 80 72.76 30.92 -59.36
C SER A 80 72.39 29.78 -58.40
N ALA A 81 73.30 29.40 -57.49
CA ALA A 81 73.02 28.40 -56.47
C ALA A 81 71.89 28.83 -55.50
N LEU A 82 71.89 30.09 -55.07
CA LEU A 82 70.82 30.64 -54.22
C LEU A 82 69.47 30.65 -54.93
N GLN A 83 69.45 31.00 -56.21
CA GLN A 83 68.23 31.03 -57.04
C GLN A 83 67.65 29.63 -57.25
N VAL A 84 68.47 28.61 -57.44
CA VAL A 84 68.02 27.21 -57.48
C VAL A 84 67.45 26.79 -56.12
N SER A 85 68.14 27.06 -55.02
CA SER A 85 67.69 26.73 -53.66
C SER A 85 66.34 27.40 -53.31
N LYS A 86 66.17 28.69 -53.62
CA LYS A 86 64.89 29.38 -53.42
C LYS A 86 63.80 28.95 -54.40
N SER A 87 64.16 28.49 -55.60
CA SER A 87 63.18 27.87 -56.52
C SER A 87 62.66 26.52 -56.00
N SER A 88 63.48 25.71 -55.30
CA SER A 88 63.01 24.51 -54.60
C SER A 88 62.12 24.85 -53.40
N GLU A 89 62.53 25.78 -52.51
CA GLU A 89 61.71 26.19 -51.36
C GLU A 89 60.32 26.69 -51.79
N CYS A 90 60.23 27.54 -52.82
CA CYS A 90 58.94 28.01 -53.33
C CYS A 90 58.05 26.87 -53.83
N LYS A 91 58.60 25.85 -54.51
CA LYS A 91 57.84 24.69 -54.98
C LYS A 91 57.34 23.81 -53.83
N GLU A 92 58.14 23.65 -52.78
CA GLU A 92 57.73 22.92 -51.57
C GLU A 92 56.62 23.68 -50.81
N LEU A 93 56.73 25.02 -50.72
CA LEU A 93 55.68 25.86 -50.15
C LEU A 93 54.40 25.85 -50.99
N GLU A 94 54.48 25.87 -52.32
CA GLU A 94 53.31 25.72 -53.21
C GLU A 94 52.65 24.34 -53.06
N ALA A 95 53.43 23.27 -52.91
CA ALA A 95 52.93 21.92 -52.65
C ALA A 95 52.26 21.82 -51.26
N ALA A 96 52.82 22.44 -50.23
CA ALA A 96 52.21 22.52 -48.90
C ALA A 96 50.89 23.31 -48.93
N LEU A 97 50.88 24.48 -49.56
CA LEU A 97 49.73 25.39 -49.61
C LEU A 97 48.59 24.82 -50.47
N THR A 98 48.89 24.06 -51.53
CA THR A 98 47.87 23.28 -52.26
C THR A 98 47.34 22.09 -51.46
N SER A 99 48.18 21.39 -50.69
CA SER A 99 47.75 20.34 -49.76
C SER A 99 46.81 20.88 -48.68
N ASP A 100 47.14 22.02 -48.06
CA ASP A 100 46.30 22.65 -47.03
C ASP A 100 45.01 23.25 -47.59
N ARG A 101 45.01 23.77 -48.82
CA ARG A 101 43.77 24.11 -49.54
C ARG A 101 42.87 22.89 -49.74
N GLN A 102 43.41 21.71 -50.08
CA GLN A 102 42.61 20.48 -50.15
C GLN A 102 42.09 20.02 -48.79
N LYS A 103 42.88 20.14 -47.72
CA LYS A 103 42.43 19.82 -46.34
C LYS A 103 41.30 20.76 -45.92
N SER A 104 41.45 22.07 -46.16
CA SER A 104 40.45 23.09 -45.87
C SER A 104 39.14 22.82 -46.62
N GLY A 105 39.19 22.53 -47.92
CA GLY A 105 37.99 22.16 -48.69
C GLY A 105 37.27 20.91 -48.18
N LYS A 106 38.02 19.89 -47.72
CA LYS A 106 37.46 18.67 -47.10
C LYS A 106 36.87 18.91 -45.71
N LEU A 107 37.41 19.87 -44.95
CA LEU A 107 36.83 20.30 -43.67
C LEU A 107 35.55 21.12 -43.91
N GLN A 108 35.58 22.06 -44.86
CA GLN A 108 34.44 22.90 -45.21
C GLN A 108 33.25 22.09 -45.73
N SER A 109 33.49 21.08 -46.59
CA SER A 109 32.41 20.18 -47.02
C SER A 109 31.85 19.36 -45.86
N ARG A 110 32.69 18.86 -44.94
CA ARG A 110 32.24 18.11 -43.77
C ARG A 110 31.48 18.98 -42.75
N CYS A 111 31.85 20.25 -42.59
CA CYS A 111 31.07 21.22 -41.82
C CYS A 111 29.67 21.40 -42.44
N GLY A 112 29.57 21.63 -43.76
CA GLY A 112 28.28 21.73 -44.44
C GLY A 112 27.41 20.46 -44.35
N THR A 113 28.03 19.26 -44.33
CA THR A 113 27.30 18.01 -44.04
C THR A 113 26.79 17.97 -42.61
N LEU A 114 27.63 18.30 -41.62
CA LEU A 114 27.23 18.33 -40.21
C LEU A 114 26.17 19.40 -39.92
N GLU A 115 26.19 20.54 -40.61
CA GLU A 115 25.17 21.59 -40.55
C GLU A 115 23.82 21.09 -41.11
N GLN A 116 23.82 20.35 -42.23
CA GLN A 116 22.61 19.70 -42.75
C GLN A 116 22.10 18.60 -41.81
N GLU A 117 22.99 17.78 -41.23
CA GLU A 117 22.60 16.74 -40.26
C GLU A 117 22.03 17.36 -38.97
N LEU A 118 22.64 18.43 -38.45
CA LEU A 118 22.15 19.15 -37.28
C LEU A 118 20.80 19.82 -37.55
N SER A 119 20.63 20.45 -38.71
CA SER A 119 19.37 21.05 -39.16
C SER A 119 18.26 19.99 -39.27
N ARG A 120 18.54 18.86 -39.93
CA ARG A 120 17.61 17.72 -40.00
C ARG A 120 17.27 17.19 -38.61
N LYS A 121 18.26 16.99 -37.73
CA LYS A 121 18.02 16.46 -36.38
C LYS A 121 17.23 17.44 -35.51
N SER A 122 17.43 18.75 -35.67
CA SER A 122 16.61 19.79 -35.03
C SER A 122 15.18 19.82 -35.58
N GLN A 123 14.97 19.52 -36.87
CA GLN A 123 13.64 19.42 -37.47
C GLN A 123 12.90 18.16 -37.00
N GLU A 124 13.60 17.01 -36.94
CA GLU A 124 13.08 15.75 -36.38
C GLU A 124 12.66 15.94 -34.90
N LEU A 125 13.54 16.47 -34.05
CA LEU A 125 13.24 16.76 -32.64
C LEU A 125 12.11 17.80 -32.49
N GLY A 126 12.02 18.78 -33.41
CA GLY A 126 10.92 19.74 -33.45
C GLY A 126 9.57 19.10 -33.80
N GLN A 127 9.56 18.09 -34.68
CA GLN A 127 8.37 17.31 -35.01
C GLN A 127 7.98 16.35 -33.87
N GLU A 128 8.94 15.65 -33.26
CA GLU A 128 8.72 14.79 -32.09
C GLU A 128 8.17 15.59 -30.90
N LEU A 129 8.70 16.80 -30.65
CA LEU A 129 8.18 17.70 -29.62
C LEU A 129 6.76 18.19 -29.95
N ALA A 130 6.45 18.44 -31.23
CA ALA A 130 5.11 18.83 -31.67
C ALA A 130 4.08 17.70 -31.51
N THR A 131 4.42 16.44 -31.81
CA THR A 131 3.54 15.30 -31.52
C THR A 131 3.37 15.09 -30.01
N VAL A 132 4.43 15.16 -29.20
CA VAL A 132 4.31 15.05 -27.74
C VAL A 132 3.45 16.19 -27.14
N ILE A 133 3.52 17.40 -27.68
CA ILE A 133 2.64 18.51 -27.28
C ILE A 133 1.18 18.25 -27.70
N ALA A 134 0.93 17.71 -28.90
CA ALA A 134 -0.42 17.37 -29.38
C ALA A 134 -1.04 16.18 -28.62
N GLU A 135 -0.24 15.16 -28.30
CA GLU A 135 -0.62 14.02 -27.46
C GLU A 135 -0.91 14.47 -26.03
N LYS A 136 -0.06 15.32 -25.44
CA LYS A 136 -0.35 15.96 -24.15
C LYS A 136 -1.66 16.74 -24.21
N GLY A 137 -1.90 17.51 -25.26
CA GLY A 137 -3.15 18.26 -25.45
C GLY A 137 -4.38 17.35 -25.52
N THR A 138 -4.32 16.25 -26.27
CA THR A 138 -5.42 15.28 -26.36
C THR A 138 -5.60 14.46 -25.09
N LEU A 139 -4.53 14.14 -24.36
CA LEU A 139 -4.62 13.50 -23.03
C LEU A 139 -5.20 14.46 -21.99
N GLN A 140 -4.83 15.74 -22.03
CA GLN A 140 -5.33 16.77 -21.12
C GLN A 140 -6.82 17.07 -21.38
N LEU A 141 -7.24 17.15 -22.65
CA LEU A 141 -8.65 17.22 -23.03
C LEU A 141 -9.41 15.95 -22.62
N LYS A 142 -8.86 14.74 -22.85
CA LYS A 142 -9.47 13.49 -22.37
C LYS A 142 -9.56 13.41 -20.84
N LEU A 143 -8.64 14.04 -20.12
CA LEU A 143 -8.67 14.12 -18.66
C LEU A 143 -9.75 15.10 -18.18
N GLU A 144 -9.90 16.27 -18.81
CA GLU A 144 -11.00 17.20 -18.53
C GLU A 144 -12.37 16.64 -18.92
N GLU A 145 -12.44 15.90 -20.03
CA GLU A 145 -13.62 15.15 -20.47
C GLU A 145 -13.95 14.04 -19.47
N ALA A 146 -12.96 13.27 -19.00
CA ALA A 146 -13.14 12.26 -17.95
C ALA A 146 -13.54 12.87 -16.60
N PHE A 147 -13.04 14.07 -16.24
CA PHE A 147 -13.49 14.80 -15.04
C PHE A 147 -14.92 15.35 -15.17
N LYS A 148 -15.45 15.54 -16.39
CA LYS A 148 -16.87 15.88 -16.63
C LYS A 148 -17.76 14.63 -16.68
N GLN A 149 -17.30 13.55 -17.30
CA GLN A 149 -18.01 12.27 -17.40
C GLN A 149 -17.95 11.47 -16.08
N LEU A 150 -17.04 11.84 -15.17
CA LEU A 150 -17.17 11.53 -13.75
C LEU A 150 -18.35 12.31 -13.16
N GLU A 151 -19.55 11.74 -13.28
CA GLU A 151 -20.77 12.06 -12.51
C GLU A 151 -20.60 11.82 -10.99
N LEU A 152 -19.34 11.76 -10.53
CA LEU A 152 -18.92 11.57 -9.15
C LEU A 152 -19.46 12.68 -8.25
N ASN A 153 -19.71 13.90 -8.72
CA ASN A 153 -20.26 14.97 -7.88
C ASN A 153 -21.76 14.82 -7.55
N GLU A 154 -22.56 14.22 -8.43
CA GLU A 154 -23.99 13.97 -8.13
C GLU A 154 -24.15 12.65 -7.38
N SER A 155 -23.47 11.59 -7.82
CA SER A 155 -23.43 10.31 -7.09
C SER A 155 -22.80 10.45 -5.69
N LYS A 156 -21.74 11.24 -5.51
CA LYS A 156 -21.19 11.56 -4.18
C LYS A 156 -22.19 12.35 -3.33
N LYS A 157 -22.88 13.36 -3.87
CA LYS A 157 -23.94 14.07 -3.11
C LYS A 157 -25.08 13.14 -2.70
N ALA A 158 -25.48 12.21 -3.57
CA ALA A 158 -26.48 11.21 -3.25
C ALA A 158 -26.00 10.22 -2.17
N LEU A 159 -24.73 9.80 -2.22
CA LEU A 159 -24.08 8.96 -1.20
C LEU A 159 -23.90 9.70 0.13
N GLU A 160 -23.45 10.95 0.14
CA GLU A 160 -23.31 11.80 1.33
C GLU A 160 -24.67 12.07 1.98
N ALA A 161 -25.71 12.34 1.18
CA ALA A 161 -27.08 12.48 1.68
C ALA A 161 -27.63 11.15 2.24
N SER A 162 -27.36 10.02 1.58
CA SER A 162 -27.78 8.69 2.05
C SER A 162 -27.04 8.26 3.31
N LEU A 163 -25.75 8.61 3.43
CA LEU A 163 -24.92 8.37 4.60
C LEU A 163 -25.43 9.19 5.79
N LEU A 164 -25.64 10.50 5.62
CA LEU A 164 -26.18 11.38 6.66
C LEU A 164 -27.57 10.91 7.15
N GLU A 165 -28.39 10.38 6.25
CA GLU A 165 -29.71 9.84 6.57
C GLU A 165 -29.63 8.45 7.26
N ALA A 166 -28.63 7.63 6.93
CA ALA A 166 -28.33 6.38 7.64
C ALA A 166 -27.76 6.66 9.04
N GLU A 167 -26.86 7.65 9.19
CA GLU A 167 -26.31 8.10 10.48
C GLU A 167 -27.42 8.63 11.41
N ARG A 168 -28.37 9.41 10.88
CA ARG A 168 -29.55 9.85 11.64
C ARG A 168 -30.43 8.69 12.11
N LYS A 169 -30.65 7.69 11.24
CA LYS A 169 -31.41 6.48 11.59
C LYS A 169 -30.69 5.63 12.62
N LEU A 170 -29.36 5.55 12.56
CA LEU A 170 -28.52 4.91 13.58
C LEU A 170 -28.56 5.66 14.91
N GLN A 171 -28.43 7.00 14.92
CA GLN A 171 -28.60 7.79 16.15
C GLN A 171 -30.00 7.65 16.76
N ALA A 172 -31.05 7.55 15.93
CA ALA A 172 -32.41 7.32 16.40
C ALA A 172 -32.61 5.92 16.99
N SER A 173 -32.04 4.87 16.38
CA SER A 173 -32.11 3.52 16.91
C SER A 173 -31.24 3.34 18.17
N GLU A 174 -30.04 3.92 18.21
CA GLU A 174 -29.21 3.99 19.41
C GLU A 174 -29.92 4.70 20.56
N LYS A 175 -30.56 5.86 20.29
CA LYS A 175 -31.32 6.59 21.32
C LYS A 175 -32.46 5.73 21.86
N SER A 176 -33.26 5.13 20.98
CA SER A 176 -34.34 4.21 21.35
C SER A 176 -33.83 3.00 22.15
N TYR A 177 -32.69 2.42 21.76
CA TYR A 177 -32.07 1.31 22.48
C TYR A 177 -31.57 1.72 23.88
N ARG A 178 -30.97 2.92 24.01
CA ARG A 178 -30.56 3.47 25.32
C ARG A 178 -31.78 3.74 26.21
N GLU A 179 -32.85 4.32 25.67
CA GLU A 179 -34.10 4.58 26.41
C GLU A 179 -34.76 3.26 26.86
N MET A 180 -34.78 2.23 26.01
CA MET A 180 -35.26 0.88 26.36
C MET A 180 -34.37 0.20 27.41
N TYR A 181 -33.04 0.31 27.29
CA TYR A 181 -32.10 -0.22 28.28
C TYR A 181 -32.26 0.46 29.65
N GLN A 182 -32.43 1.79 29.66
CA GLN A 182 -32.69 2.55 30.89
C GLN A 182 -34.02 2.14 31.54
N GLN A 183 -35.10 1.98 30.76
CA GLN A 183 -36.38 1.45 31.26
C GLN A 183 -36.24 0.03 31.84
N LYS A 184 -35.41 -0.82 31.23
CA LYS A 184 -35.08 -2.14 31.76
C LYS A 184 -34.33 -2.07 33.09
N GLU A 185 -33.36 -1.16 33.24
CA GLU A 185 -32.68 -0.97 34.53
C GLU A 185 -33.61 -0.42 35.62
N GLU A 186 -34.47 0.55 35.29
CA GLU A 186 -35.49 1.04 36.22
C GLU A 186 -36.48 -0.06 36.63
N ALA A 187 -36.90 -0.92 35.70
CA ALA A 187 -37.76 -2.07 35.99
C ALA A 187 -37.05 -3.10 36.90
N ASN A 188 -35.78 -3.41 36.61
CA ASN A 188 -34.96 -4.28 37.45
C ASN A 188 -34.77 -3.71 38.86
N ALA A 189 -34.54 -2.40 39.01
CA ALA A 189 -34.39 -1.74 40.30
C ALA A 189 -35.67 -1.84 41.13
N ARG A 190 -36.84 -1.60 40.52
CA ARG A 190 -38.16 -1.74 41.18
C ARG A 190 -38.44 -3.20 41.58
N LEU A 191 -38.09 -4.17 40.72
CA LEU A 191 -38.21 -5.60 41.04
C LEU A 191 -37.28 -6.03 42.18
N GLN A 192 -36.07 -5.48 42.24
CA GLN A 192 -35.13 -5.72 43.34
C GLN A 192 -35.63 -5.13 44.66
N GLU A 193 -36.16 -3.91 44.65
CA GLU A 193 -36.77 -3.25 45.81
C GLU A 193 -37.99 -4.03 46.34
N GLN A 194 -38.86 -4.52 45.44
CA GLN A 194 -39.96 -5.43 45.79
C GLN A 194 -39.47 -6.75 46.38
N LEU A 195 -38.44 -7.36 45.78
CA LEU A 195 -37.84 -8.61 46.25
C LEU A 195 -37.22 -8.45 47.65
N ASP A 196 -36.53 -7.35 47.93
CA ASP A 196 -35.91 -7.09 49.22
C ASP A 196 -36.92 -6.69 50.30
N SER A 197 -38.02 -6.01 49.92
CA SER A 197 -39.19 -5.82 50.78
C SER A 197 -39.81 -7.17 51.20
N LEU A 198 -40.07 -8.06 50.23
CA LEU A 198 -40.63 -9.39 50.48
C LEU A 198 -39.70 -10.29 51.32
N LYS A 199 -38.38 -10.20 51.12
CA LYS A 199 -37.39 -10.85 52.02
C LYS A 199 -37.52 -10.33 53.45
N GLN A 200 -37.61 -9.01 53.63
CA GLN A 200 -37.68 -8.40 54.96
C GLN A 200 -39.00 -8.74 55.67
N GLU A 201 -40.12 -8.79 54.95
CA GLU A 201 -41.41 -9.27 55.47
C GLU A 201 -41.36 -10.75 55.85
N SER A 202 -40.83 -11.61 54.96
CA SER A 202 -40.60 -13.03 55.24
C SER A 202 -39.72 -13.24 56.49
N GLN A 203 -38.66 -12.45 56.64
CA GLN A 203 -37.76 -12.53 57.79
C GLN A 203 -38.42 -12.10 59.11
N ARG A 204 -39.29 -11.08 59.10
CA ARG A 204 -40.13 -10.72 60.27
C ARG A 204 -41.11 -11.85 60.62
N ASN A 205 -41.72 -12.48 59.60
CA ASN A 205 -42.63 -13.60 59.79
C ASN A 205 -41.92 -14.84 60.37
N ILE A 206 -40.70 -15.13 59.93
CA ILE A 206 -39.84 -16.18 60.51
C ILE A 206 -39.51 -15.86 61.98
N GLN A 207 -39.12 -14.63 62.31
CA GLN A 207 -38.85 -14.22 63.70
C GLN A 207 -40.09 -14.36 64.61
N SER A 208 -41.26 -13.95 64.12
CA SER A 208 -42.54 -14.13 64.83
C SER A 208 -42.89 -15.61 65.04
N LEU A 209 -42.63 -16.47 64.06
CA LEU A 209 -42.82 -17.92 64.17
C LEU A 209 -41.81 -18.57 65.12
N GLU A 210 -40.56 -18.11 65.17
CA GLU A 210 -39.56 -18.56 66.15
C GLU A 210 -39.94 -18.17 67.59
N GLU A 211 -40.47 -16.96 67.79
CA GLU A 211 -40.90 -16.47 69.10
C GLU A 211 -42.19 -17.17 69.58
N CYS A 212 -43.13 -17.43 68.66
CA CYS A 212 -44.29 -18.27 68.89
C CYS A 212 -43.87 -19.72 69.23
N LYS A 213 -42.91 -20.29 68.50
CA LYS A 213 -42.33 -21.61 68.77
C LYS A 213 -41.70 -21.68 70.17
N ARG A 214 -40.84 -20.73 70.55
CA ARG A 214 -40.25 -20.68 71.90
C ARG A 214 -41.31 -20.59 72.99
N THR A 215 -42.39 -19.85 72.74
CA THR A 215 -43.53 -19.73 73.66
C THR A 215 -44.28 -21.06 73.80
N LEU A 216 -44.46 -21.81 72.71
CA LEU A 216 -45.02 -23.16 72.73
C LEU A 216 -44.10 -24.16 73.43
N GLU A 217 -42.80 -24.18 73.14
CA GLU A 217 -41.80 -25.05 73.79
C GLU A 217 -41.76 -24.82 75.31
N LEU A 218 -41.77 -23.56 75.76
CA LEU A 218 -41.85 -23.19 77.19
C LEU A 218 -43.17 -23.64 77.83
N ASN A 219 -44.28 -23.65 77.09
CA ASN A 219 -45.57 -24.11 77.60
C ASN A 219 -45.68 -25.65 77.63
N CYS A 220 -45.09 -26.34 76.65
CA CYS A 220 -44.94 -27.80 76.67
C CYS A 220 -44.11 -28.24 77.88
N SER A 221 -42.94 -27.61 78.11
CA SER A 221 -42.09 -27.91 79.27
C SER A 221 -42.83 -27.73 80.61
N LYS A 222 -43.62 -26.66 80.78
CA LYS A 222 -44.49 -26.46 81.96
C LYS A 222 -45.61 -27.48 82.09
N LEU A 223 -46.07 -28.07 80.99
CA LEU A 223 -47.06 -29.15 81.00
C LEU A 223 -46.40 -30.50 81.32
N GLU A 224 -45.16 -30.74 80.86
CA GLU A 224 -44.34 -31.90 81.21
C GLU A 224 -43.97 -31.89 82.71
N GLU A 225 -43.55 -30.75 83.26
CA GLU A 225 -43.36 -30.58 84.72
C GLU A 225 -44.62 -30.94 85.50
N ARG A 226 -45.79 -30.41 85.08
CA ARG A 226 -47.08 -30.72 85.71
C ARG A 226 -47.49 -32.19 85.56
N LEU A 227 -47.22 -32.80 84.41
CA LEU A 227 -47.51 -34.22 84.16
C LEU A 227 -46.62 -35.12 85.03
N ASN A 228 -45.34 -34.79 85.16
CA ASN A 228 -44.41 -35.50 86.03
C ASN A 228 -44.85 -35.39 87.49
N HIS A 229 -45.22 -34.19 87.97
CA HIS A 229 -45.68 -34.00 89.35
C HIS A 229 -47.02 -34.70 89.63
N ALA A 230 -47.90 -34.79 88.63
CA ALA A 230 -49.12 -35.59 88.69
C ALA A 230 -48.81 -37.10 88.72
N ASN A 231 -47.83 -37.57 87.95
CA ASN A 231 -47.37 -38.97 87.95
C ASN A 231 -46.69 -39.35 89.27
N GLU A 232 -45.86 -38.49 89.84
CA GLU A 232 -45.25 -38.65 91.17
C GLU A 232 -46.36 -38.81 92.23
N SER A 233 -47.35 -37.92 92.22
CA SER A 233 -48.54 -38.00 93.07
C SER A 233 -49.31 -39.30 92.87
N LEU A 234 -49.44 -39.75 91.62
CA LEU A 234 -50.11 -41.02 91.28
C LEU A 234 -49.33 -42.23 91.83
N THR A 235 -47.99 -42.24 91.71
CA THR A 235 -47.15 -43.30 92.27
C THR A 235 -47.22 -43.34 93.80
N GLU A 236 -47.22 -42.18 94.48
CA GLU A 236 -47.47 -42.12 95.93
C GLU A 236 -48.83 -42.71 96.31
N THR A 237 -49.88 -42.47 95.53
CA THR A 237 -51.20 -43.08 95.79
C THR A 237 -51.24 -44.58 95.46
N GLY A 238 -50.49 -45.03 94.45
CA GLY A 238 -50.32 -46.45 94.12
C GLY A 238 -49.59 -47.22 95.22
N GLU A 239 -48.51 -46.67 95.77
CA GLU A 239 -47.83 -47.25 96.94
C GLU A 239 -48.76 -47.34 98.16
N LYS A 240 -49.55 -46.28 98.42
CA LYS A 240 -50.52 -46.28 99.53
C LYS A 240 -51.58 -47.38 99.32
N ALA A 241 -52.06 -47.57 98.08
CA ALA A 241 -52.98 -48.65 97.73
C ALA A 241 -52.35 -50.05 97.93
N GLN A 242 -51.13 -50.29 97.44
CA GLN A 242 -50.42 -51.57 97.65
C GLN A 242 -50.18 -51.89 99.13
N ARG A 243 -49.92 -50.87 99.97
CA ARG A 243 -49.78 -51.05 101.43
C ARG A 243 -51.11 -51.48 102.07
N PHE A 244 -52.24 -50.91 101.66
CA PHE A 244 -53.57 -51.36 102.11
C PHE A 244 -53.93 -52.76 101.61
N GLU A 245 -53.62 -53.09 100.36
CA GLU A 245 -53.84 -54.43 99.79
C GLU A 245 -53.01 -55.50 100.53
N SER A 246 -51.74 -55.20 100.84
CA SER A 246 -50.87 -56.06 101.64
C SER A 246 -51.40 -56.26 103.07
N GLN A 247 -52.00 -55.23 103.68
CA GLN A 247 -52.65 -55.33 104.99
C GLN A 247 -53.93 -56.19 104.93
N ALA A 248 -54.73 -56.05 103.87
CA ALA A 248 -55.93 -56.85 103.66
C ALA A 248 -55.60 -58.34 103.46
N GLN A 249 -54.58 -58.67 102.66
CA GLN A 249 -54.11 -60.05 102.49
C GLN A 249 -53.61 -60.68 103.79
N LYS A 250 -52.92 -59.90 104.65
CA LYS A 250 -52.49 -60.37 105.98
C LYS A 250 -53.68 -60.68 106.90
N ALA A 251 -54.65 -59.76 106.98
CA ALA A 251 -55.86 -59.97 107.77
C ALA A 251 -56.71 -61.16 107.26
N GLN A 252 -56.72 -61.40 105.95
CA GLN A 252 -57.37 -62.57 105.36
C GLN A 252 -56.68 -63.89 105.76
N GLY A 253 -55.35 -63.91 105.84
CA GLY A 253 -54.60 -65.07 106.34
C GLY A 253 -54.87 -65.36 107.82
N GLU A 254 -54.91 -64.33 108.66
CA GLU A 254 -55.22 -64.43 110.10
C GLU A 254 -56.66 -64.98 110.32
N LEU A 255 -57.63 -64.53 109.53
CA LEU A 255 -59.00 -65.07 109.54
C LEU A 255 -59.08 -66.55 109.13
N GLU A 256 -58.20 -67.00 108.23
CA GLU A 256 -58.19 -68.37 107.71
C GLU A 256 -57.45 -69.35 108.66
N GLU A 257 -56.66 -68.83 109.59
CA GLU A 257 -56.09 -69.57 110.71
C GLU A 257 -57.11 -69.75 111.85
N GLU A 258 -57.84 -68.71 112.26
CA GLU A 258 -58.95 -68.84 113.23
C GLU A 258 -60.01 -69.86 112.78
N ARG A 259 -60.33 -69.90 111.48
CA ARG A 259 -61.29 -70.87 110.90
C ARG A 259 -60.87 -72.33 111.12
N LYS A 260 -59.57 -72.64 111.15
CA LYS A 260 -59.05 -73.98 111.45
C LYS A 260 -59.19 -74.30 112.95
N THR A 261 -58.96 -73.32 113.82
CA THR A 261 -59.15 -73.44 115.28
C THR A 261 -60.62 -73.70 115.64
N CYS A 262 -61.56 -72.99 115.03
CA CYS A 262 -63.00 -73.23 115.21
C CYS A 262 -63.48 -74.62 114.75
N ALA A 263 -62.82 -75.23 113.75
CA ALA A 263 -63.17 -76.57 113.29
C ALA A 263 -62.81 -77.67 114.33
N LEU A 264 -61.73 -77.48 115.09
CA LEU A 264 -61.29 -78.43 116.13
C LEU A 264 -62.15 -78.39 117.40
N LEU A 265 -62.74 -77.24 117.73
CA LEU A 265 -63.61 -77.11 118.91
C LEU A 265 -64.98 -77.79 118.70
N ARG A 266 -65.54 -77.71 117.49
CA ARG A 266 -66.85 -78.32 117.17
C ARG A 266 -66.88 -79.85 117.26
N SER A 267 -65.73 -80.53 117.17
CA SER A 267 -65.65 -81.98 117.42
C SER A 267 -65.67 -82.37 118.90
N SER A 268 -65.54 -81.42 119.84
CA SER A 268 -65.58 -81.70 121.29
C SER A 268 -66.94 -81.43 121.94
N GLU A 269 -67.81 -80.64 121.30
CA GLU A 269 -69.06 -80.15 121.89
C GLU A 269 -70.20 -81.20 121.84
N ALA A 270 -70.35 -81.91 120.72
CA ALA A 270 -71.42 -82.90 120.54
C ALA A 270 -71.31 -84.11 121.49
N ALA A 271 -70.09 -84.46 121.93
CA ALA A 271 -69.83 -85.58 122.84
C ALA A 271 -70.36 -85.37 124.27
N LEU A 272 -70.90 -84.19 124.59
CA LEU A 272 -71.43 -83.85 125.92
C LEU A 272 -72.97 -83.82 126.01
N GLN A 273 -73.71 -84.01 124.91
CA GLN A 273 -75.19 -84.04 124.95
C GLN A 273 -75.76 -85.46 125.12
N GLU A 274 -75.01 -86.51 124.81
CA GLU A 274 -75.41 -87.92 125.03
C GLU A 274 -75.63 -88.24 126.53
N THR A 275 -75.02 -87.46 127.43
CA THR A 275 -75.08 -87.69 128.89
C THR A 275 -76.38 -87.18 129.54
N VAL A 276 -77.21 -86.38 128.85
CA VAL A 276 -78.42 -85.76 129.43
C VAL A 276 -79.67 -86.64 129.28
N GLN A 277 -79.64 -87.66 128.42
CA GLN A 277 -80.80 -88.51 128.09
C GLN A 277 -81.31 -89.40 129.25
N VAL A 278 -80.61 -89.44 130.39
CA VAL A 278 -80.90 -90.35 131.52
C VAL A 278 -81.49 -89.64 132.75
N LEU A 279 -81.48 -88.31 132.80
CA LEU A 279 -82.03 -87.49 133.90
C LEU A 279 -82.84 -86.31 133.30
N THR A 280 -84.17 -86.33 133.23
CA THR A 280 -85.10 -86.97 134.18
C THR A 280 -86.48 -87.18 133.55
N LEU A 281 -86.91 -88.43 133.38
CA LEU A 281 -88.33 -88.77 133.20
C LEU A 281 -89.03 -88.82 134.56
N LYS A 282 -89.31 -87.61 135.09
CA LYS A 282 -90.30 -87.29 136.13
C LYS A 282 -91.07 -86.09 135.58
N THR A 283 -92.39 -86.15 135.44
CA THR A 283 -93.34 -85.85 136.51
C THR A 283 -92.97 -84.54 137.24
N GLN A 284 -93.77 -83.46 137.19
CA GLN A 284 -95.22 -83.42 136.98
C GLN A 284 -95.73 -82.02 136.58
N GLU A 285 -97.00 -82.00 136.16
CA GLU A 285 -98.03 -80.98 136.46
C GLU A 285 -97.55 -79.61 137.01
N GLN A 286 -97.73 -78.55 136.21
CA GLN A 286 -98.62 -77.39 136.46
C GLN A 286 -98.28 -76.30 135.42
N ASP A 287 -99.17 -75.90 134.50
CA ASP A 287 -100.50 -75.28 134.62
C ASP A 287 -100.43 -73.74 134.44
N THR A 288 -101.07 -73.27 133.37
CA THR A 288 -101.56 -71.89 133.19
C THR A 288 -100.50 -70.77 133.06
N ALA A 289 -100.80 -69.60 132.47
CA ALA A 289 -102.08 -69.09 131.99
C ALA A 289 -101.93 -68.18 130.75
N LEU A 290 -102.97 -68.19 129.88
CA LEU A 290 -103.48 -67.06 129.06
C LEU A 290 -102.54 -66.49 127.96
N SER A 291 -103.02 -65.97 126.81
CA SER A 291 -104.37 -65.88 126.20
C SER A 291 -104.14 -65.66 124.68
N GLU A 292 -104.58 -66.57 123.78
CA GLU A 292 -105.78 -66.48 122.90
C GLU A 292 -105.65 -65.43 121.77
N SER A 293 -106.31 -65.52 120.60
CA SER A 293 -107.44 -66.31 120.08
C SER A 293 -107.14 -66.69 118.60
N ARG A 294 -107.52 -67.84 117.99
CA ARG A 294 -108.85 -68.47 117.74
C ARG A 294 -109.84 -67.56 116.99
N ALA A 295 -110.58 -67.92 115.92
CA ALA A 295 -111.05 -69.18 115.30
C ALA A 295 -112.27 -69.86 115.98
N GLU A 296 -113.43 -69.91 115.29
CA GLU A 296 -114.60 -70.82 115.41
C GLU A 296 -115.75 -70.21 114.54
N THR A 297 -116.62 -70.81 113.70
CA THR A 297 -116.96 -72.18 113.18
C THR A 297 -118.30 -72.83 113.59
N ASP A 298 -119.42 -72.31 113.06
CA ASP A 298 -120.75 -72.96 112.93
C ASP A 298 -121.09 -73.04 111.41
N LEU A 299 -121.57 -74.10 110.72
CA LEU A 299 -122.21 -75.40 111.04
C LEU A 299 -123.77 -75.40 110.95
N VAL A 300 -124.35 -76.62 111.07
CA VAL A 300 -125.77 -77.05 111.19
C VAL A 300 -126.89 -76.35 110.39
N ARG A 301 -127.35 -77.01 109.31
CA ARG A 301 -128.68 -77.71 109.19
C ARG A 301 -128.82 -78.28 107.76
N ALA A 302 -128.75 -79.58 107.44
CA ALA A 302 -129.20 -80.83 108.06
C ALA A 302 -130.71 -81.15 107.88
N GLU A 303 -130.97 -82.26 107.17
CA GLU A 303 -132.19 -83.10 107.24
C GLU A 303 -133.56 -82.53 106.74
N LEU A 304 -134.61 -83.30 106.38
CA LEU A 304 -134.76 -84.71 105.92
C LEU A 304 -136.26 -85.08 105.74
N ALA A 305 -136.61 -85.97 104.78
CA ALA A 305 -137.56 -87.11 104.96
C ALA A 305 -137.42 -88.08 103.76
N ARG A 306 -136.71 -89.22 103.84
CA ARG A 306 -137.19 -90.55 104.32
C ARG A 306 -138.68 -90.77 104.01
N VAL A 307 -139.05 -91.58 103.01
CA VAL A 307 -138.91 -93.07 102.91
C VAL A 307 -139.57 -93.78 104.09
N ASN A 308 -140.53 -94.66 103.80
CA ASN A 308 -140.72 -95.89 104.55
C ASN A 308 -141.23 -97.01 103.61
N ASP A 309 -141.11 -98.26 104.04
CA ASP A 309 -141.10 -99.46 103.18
C ASP A 309 -141.89 -100.65 103.76
N ALA A 310 -142.15 -101.65 102.90
CA ALA A 310 -142.38 -103.08 103.17
C ALA A 310 -143.69 -103.61 103.82
N SER A 311 -143.95 -104.89 103.48
CA SER A 311 -144.76 -105.93 104.17
C SER A 311 -146.31 -105.89 104.15
N SER A 312 -147.05 -107.02 104.07
CA SER A 312 -146.65 -108.42 103.73
C SER A 312 -147.84 -109.40 103.52
N HIS A 313 -147.67 -110.36 102.59
CA HIS A 313 -148.16 -111.76 102.48
C HIS A 313 -149.53 -112.31 103.03
N LEU A 314 -150.31 -112.89 102.09
CA LEU A 314 -150.85 -114.29 102.00
C LEU A 314 -152.01 -114.87 102.87
N LYS A 315 -152.96 -115.54 102.16
CA LYS A 315 -153.80 -116.75 102.50
C LYS A 315 -154.91 -116.58 103.60
N ALA A 316 -156.02 -117.35 103.66
CA ALA A 316 -156.39 -118.67 103.07
C ALA A 316 -157.93 -118.90 102.85
N GLU A 317 -158.23 -120.05 102.21
CA GLU A 317 -159.40 -120.98 102.15
C GLU A 317 -160.82 -120.69 102.74
N HIS A 318 -161.84 -120.82 101.87
CA HIS A 318 -162.93 -121.84 101.76
C HIS A 318 -163.82 -122.34 102.97
N GLU A 319 -165.09 -122.66 102.63
CA GLU A 319 -166.14 -123.43 103.39
C GLU A 319 -166.87 -122.68 104.54
N ASN A 320 -168.11 -123.01 104.99
CA ASN A 320 -168.91 -124.25 104.90
C ASN A 320 -170.47 -124.04 105.04
N LEU A 321 -171.23 -125.13 104.84
CA LEU A 321 -172.67 -125.47 105.11
C LEU A 321 -173.54 -124.62 106.06
N SER A 322 -174.88 -124.58 105.82
CA SER A 322 -175.84 -125.53 106.46
C SER A 322 -177.37 -125.28 106.25
N SER A 323 -178.07 -126.28 105.69
CA SER A 323 -179.55 -126.53 105.78
C SER A 323 -180.52 -125.47 105.16
N LYS A 324 -181.79 -125.75 104.79
CA LYS A 324 -182.66 -126.96 104.88
C LYS A 324 -183.67 -126.96 103.69
N ALA A 325 -184.37 -128.09 103.45
CA ALA A 325 -185.27 -128.37 102.30
C ALA A 325 -186.52 -127.43 102.17
N VAL A 326 -187.34 -127.39 101.09
CA VAL A 326 -188.16 -128.46 100.45
C VAL A 326 -188.71 -128.04 99.04
N ALA A 327 -188.86 -129.00 98.10
CA ALA A 327 -189.77 -129.14 96.92
C ALA A 327 -190.05 -127.93 95.95
N MET A 328 -189.86 -128.03 94.61
CA MET A 328 -190.72 -128.66 93.56
C MET A 328 -191.82 -127.70 93.00
N GLY A 329 -192.11 -127.60 91.69
CA GLY A 329 -191.60 -128.38 90.55
C GLY A 329 -191.97 -127.84 89.15
N LEU A 330 -192.19 -128.77 88.21
CA LEU A 330 -192.06 -128.68 86.74
C LEU A 330 -193.14 -127.93 85.91
N GLN A 331 -192.70 -127.46 84.73
CA GLN A 331 -193.22 -127.74 83.36
C GLN A 331 -193.97 -126.69 82.48
N LEU A 332 -193.36 -126.48 81.31
CA LEU A 332 -193.85 -126.43 79.90
C LEU A 332 -194.79 -125.34 79.33
N GLU A 333 -194.37 -124.93 78.12
CA GLU A 333 -195.11 -124.64 76.87
C GLU A 333 -195.81 -123.29 76.59
N GLU A 334 -195.25 -122.64 75.55
CA GLU A 334 -195.88 -121.89 74.46
C GLU A 334 -196.54 -120.51 74.70
N TYR A 335 -196.80 -119.86 73.56
CA TYR A 335 -197.44 -118.57 73.30
C TYR A 335 -196.65 -117.25 73.52
N GLN A 336 -196.63 -116.47 72.42
CA GLN A 336 -196.46 -115.01 72.31
C GLN A 336 -195.03 -114.42 72.37
N ALA A 337 -194.27 -114.67 71.30
CA ALA A 337 -193.35 -113.66 70.79
C ALA A 337 -194.11 -112.45 70.20
N LEU A 338 -193.71 -111.22 70.55
CA LEU A 338 -193.78 -110.05 69.62
C LEU A 338 -192.99 -108.80 70.08
N CYS A 339 -192.84 -108.54 71.39
CA CYS A 339 -192.54 -107.18 71.88
C CYS A 339 -191.10 -106.86 72.33
N THR A 340 -190.15 -107.80 72.34
CA THR A 340 -188.84 -107.59 73.01
C THR A 340 -187.70 -107.10 72.10
N LYS A 341 -187.87 -107.11 70.77
CA LYS A 341 -186.77 -106.83 69.83
C LYS A 341 -186.26 -105.37 69.86
N SER A 342 -187.12 -104.41 70.19
CA SER A 342 -186.85 -102.96 70.09
C SER A 342 -186.09 -102.34 71.26
N LYS A 343 -185.66 -103.11 72.27
CA LYS A 343 -184.94 -102.57 73.43
C LYS A 343 -183.41 -102.72 73.36
N HIS A 344 -182.92 -103.83 72.80
CA HIS A 344 -181.49 -104.16 72.86
C HIS A 344 -180.61 -103.18 72.05
N GLU A 345 -181.13 -102.71 70.92
CA GLU A 345 -180.50 -101.76 69.99
C GLU A 345 -180.24 -100.35 70.62
N LEU A 346 -180.76 -100.07 71.83
CA LEU A 346 -180.67 -98.77 72.51
C LEU A 346 -179.68 -98.73 73.69
N GLU A 347 -179.16 -99.89 74.09
CA GLU A 347 -178.10 -99.98 75.11
C GLU A 347 -176.70 -99.95 74.46
N GLU A 348 -176.52 -100.53 73.27
CA GLU A 348 -175.22 -100.69 72.60
C GLU A 348 -174.63 -99.36 72.10
N LEU A 349 -175.45 -98.53 71.42
CA LEU A 349 -175.06 -97.20 70.92
C LEU A 349 -174.59 -96.21 72.00
N LYS A 350 -174.85 -96.47 73.29
CA LYS A 350 -174.36 -95.63 74.40
C LYS A 350 -172.90 -95.93 74.76
N ALA A 351 -172.39 -97.13 74.46
CA ALA A 351 -171.01 -97.50 74.77
C ALA A 351 -170.00 -96.82 73.82
N GLU A 352 -170.35 -96.69 72.53
CA GLU A 352 -169.47 -96.09 71.51
C GLU A 352 -169.29 -94.56 71.70
N LEU A 353 -170.33 -93.89 72.22
CA LEU A 353 -170.33 -92.43 72.42
C LEU A 353 -169.32 -91.97 73.50
N GLU A 354 -169.15 -92.74 74.58
CA GLU A 354 -168.24 -92.36 75.66
C GLU A 354 -166.77 -92.68 75.32
N SER A 355 -166.54 -93.73 74.51
CA SER A 355 -165.22 -94.06 73.94
C SER A 355 -164.68 -92.93 73.05
N THR A 356 -165.52 -92.39 72.16
CA THR A 356 -165.14 -91.27 71.28
C THR A 356 -164.92 -89.98 72.06
N ARG A 357 -165.64 -89.74 73.18
CA ARG A 357 -165.45 -88.57 74.05
C ARG A 357 -164.06 -88.51 74.68
N LEU A 358 -163.51 -89.65 75.10
CA LEU A 358 -162.15 -89.73 75.68
C LEU A 358 -161.04 -89.46 74.65
N HIS A 359 -161.23 -89.87 73.39
CA HIS A 359 -160.21 -89.66 72.35
C HIS A 359 -159.99 -88.16 72.02
N VAL A 360 -161.05 -87.34 72.10
CA VAL A 360 -160.97 -85.89 71.88
C VAL A 360 -160.15 -85.17 72.97
N GLN A 361 -160.12 -85.69 74.21
CA GLN A 361 -159.30 -85.12 75.28
C GLN A 361 -157.80 -85.38 75.07
N ASP A 362 -157.40 -86.53 74.54
CA ASP A 362 -155.98 -86.82 74.28
C ASP A 362 -155.42 -85.95 73.14
N LEU A 363 -156.23 -85.72 72.09
CA LEU A 363 -155.85 -84.86 70.96
C LEU A 363 -155.69 -83.38 71.38
N THR A 364 -156.59 -82.85 72.22
CA THR A 364 -156.48 -81.47 72.71
C THR A 364 -155.29 -81.26 73.66
N GLN A 365 -154.81 -82.30 74.35
CA GLN A 365 -153.55 -82.23 75.09
C GLN A 365 -152.33 -82.15 74.14
N LYS A 366 -152.28 -82.95 73.07
CA LYS A 366 -151.19 -82.90 72.07
C LYS A 366 -151.05 -81.51 71.41
N GLU A 367 -152.18 -80.84 71.16
CA GLU A 367 -152.20 -79.52 70.54
C GLU A 367 -151.43 -78.47 71.37
N GLY A 368 -151.63 -78.45 72.70
CA GLY A 368 -150.90 -77.56 73.61
C GLY A 368 -149.40 -77.85 73.70
N GLU A 369 -148.99 -79.12 73.65
CA GLU A 369 -147.58 -79.53 73.62
C GLU A 369 -146.86 -79.14 72.32
N LEU A 370 -147.60 -79.00 71.20
CA LEU A 370 -147.05 -78.51 69.94
C LEU A 370 -146.95 -76.99 69.91
N LEU A 371 -147.99 -76.28 70.40
CA LEU A 371 -148.00 -74.81 70.42
C LEU A 371 -146.86 -74.23 71.25
N THR A 372 -146.53 -74.83 72.40
CA THR A 372 -145.40 -74.42 73.24
C THR A 372 -144.03 -74.64 72.56
N LYS A 373 -143.89 -75.64 71.68
CA LYS A 373 -142.68 -75.85 70.88
C LYS A 373 -142.52 -74.83 69.76
N VAL A 374 -143.60 -74.43 69.10
CA VAL A 374 -143.58 -73.36 68.07
C VAL A 374 -143.03 -72.06 68.66
N ASN A 375 -143.61 -71.59 69.77
CA ASN A 375 -143.17 -70.37 70.45
C ASN A 375 -141.68 -70.41 70.86
N SER A 376 -141.17 -71.59 71.24
CA SER A 376 -139.75 -71.80 71.57
C SER A 376 -138.83 -71.64 70.35
N TYR A 377 -139.23 -72.16 69.19
CA TYR A 377 -138.46 -72.02 67.95
C TYR A 377 -138.52 -70.60 67.39
N GLU A 378 -139.65 -69.91 67.48
CA GLU A 378 -139.77 -68.48 67.09
C GLU A 378 -138.82 -67.59 67.89
N GLY A 379 -138.71 -67.81 69.21
CA GLY A 379 -137.74 -67.12 70.07
C GLY A 379 -136.28 -67.39 69.68
N GLN A 380 -135.95 -68.63 69.27
CA GLN A 380 -134.61 -68.98 68.78
C GLN A 380 -134.28 -68.31 67.44
N VAL A 381 -135.25 -68.23 66.52
CA VAL A 381 -135.07 -67.54 65.22
C VAL A 381 -134.80 -66.05 65.42
N ALA A 382 -135.54 -65.38 66.30
CA ALA A 382 -135.32 -63.96 66.61
C ALA A 382 -133.92 -63.69 67.19
N ALA A 383 -133.44 -64.56 68.10
CA ALA A 383 -132.09 -64.46 68.66
C ALA A 383 -130.98 -64.66 67.61
N LEU A 384 -131.18 -65.56 66.65
CA LEU A 384 -130.24 -65.78 65.54
C LEU A 384 -130.22 -64.61 64.55
N GLN A 385 -131.38 -64.01 64.25
CA GLN A 385 -131.47 -62.81 63.39
C GLN A 385 -130.70 -61.64 63.99
N SER A 386 -130.84 -61.38 65.30
CA SER A 386 -130.07 -60.35 66.00
C SER A 386 -128.56 -60.60 65.91
N ARG A 387 -128.10 -61.85 66.12
CA ARG A 387 -126.68 -62.22 66.01
C ARG A 387 -126.11 -61.93 64.60
N VAL A 388 -126.85 -62.27 63.54
CA VAL A 388 -126.43 -62.04 62.15
C VAL A 388 -126.28 -60.55 61.85
N GLN A 389 -127.16 -59.70 62.39
CA GLN A 389 -127.04 -58.26 62.19
C GLN A 389 -125.78 -57.68 62.85
N THR A 390 -125.49 -58.02 64.11
CA THR A 390 -124.27 -57.55 64.80
C THR A 390 -122.99 -57.96 64.05
N LEU A 391 -122.91 -59.21 63.57
CA LEU A 391 -121.75 -59.69 62.79
C LEU A 391 -121.59 -58.95 61.44
N SER A 392 -122.69 -58.49 60.84
CA SER A 392 -122.67 -57.66 59.63
C SER A 392 -122.08 -56.27 59.92
N GLU A 393 -122.49 -55.66 61.04
CA GLU A 393 -122.00 -54.35 61.49
C GLU A 393 -120.50 -54.40 61.87
N GLU A 394 -120.06 -55.46 62.56
CA GLU A 394 -118.63 -55.72 62.83
C GLU A 394 -117.81 -55.90 61.55
N LYS A 395 -118.30 -56.69 60.58
CA LYS A 395 -117.64 -56.89 59.28
C LYS A 395 -117.41 -55.56 58.56
N ASN A 396 -118.45 -54.73 58.44
CA ASN A 396 -118.38 -53.46 57.73
C ASN A 396 -117.39 -52.48 58.40
N SER A 397 -117.30 -52.51 59.74
CA SER A 397 -116.30 -51.74 60.51
C SER A 397 -114.86 -52.18 60.21
N LEU A 398 -114.61 -53.49 60.10
CA LEU A 398 -113.29 -54.04 59.77
C LEU A 398 -112.89 -53.74 58.31
N GLU A 399 -113.80 -53.86 57.35
CA GLU A 399 -113.55 -53.50 55.94
C GLU A 399 -113.25 -52.01 55.79
N GLY A 400 -113.96 -51.13 56.51
CA GLY A 400 -113.67 -49.70 56.55
C GLY A 400 -112.28 -49.37 57.10
N ARG A 401 -111.85 -50.04 58.19
CA ARG A 401 -110.50 -49.88 58.76
C ARG A 401 -109.40 -50.32 57.79
N LEU A 402 -109.57 -51.48 57.15
CA LEU A 402 -108.60 -52.02 56.18
C LEU A 402 -108.42 -51.08 54.98
N GLN A 403 -109.50 -50.46 54.51
CA GLN A 403 -109.45 -49.51 53.39
C GLN A 403 -108.69 -48.22 53.74
N VAL A 404 -108.82 -47.71 54.98
CA VAL A 404 -108.03 -46.55 55.46
C VAL A 404 -106.55 -46.89 55.58
N GLU A 405 -106.22 -48.07 56.12
CA GLU A 405 -104.83 -48.51 56.24
C GLU A 405 -104.19 -48.71 54.86
N LYS A 406 -104.93 -49.30 53.91
CA LYS A 406 -104.50 -49.44 52.52
C LYS A 406 -104.16 -48.09 51.86
N THR A 407 -105.05 -47.10 51.93
CA THR A 407 -104.80 -45.80 51.28
C THR A 407 -103.64 -45.03 51.93
N SER A 408 -103.40 -45.23 53.23
CA SER A 408 -102.21 -44.72 53.92
C SER A 408 -100.91 -45.30 53.33
N TRP A 409 -100.85 -46.63 53.11
CA TRP A 409 -99.69 -47.28 52.49
C TRP A 409 -99.50 -46.88 51.02
N GLU A 410 -100.58 -46.82 50.23
CA GLU A 410 -100.54 -46.34 48.83
C GLU A 410 -99.98 -44.91 48.75
N THR A 411 -100.40 -44.02 49.66
CA THR A 411 -99.86 -42.64 49.76
C THR A 411 -98.37 -42.65 50.11
N LYS A 412 -97.92 -43.54 51.00
CA LYS A 412 -96.52 -43.57 51.43
C LYS A 412 -95.57 -44.15 50.37
N VAL A 413 -96.03 -45.09 49.55
CA VAL A 413 -95.29 -45.57 48.37
C VAL A 413 -95.11 -44.44 47.35
N ALA A 414 -96.19 -43.74 47.00
CA ALA A 414 -96.13 -42.61 46.05
C ALA A 414 -95.18 -41.48 46.51
N GLN A 415 -95.08 -41.22 47.82
CA GLN A 415 -94.09 -40.29 48.36
C GLN A 415 -92.65 -40.77 48.12
N LEU A 416 -92.36 -42.05 48.40
CA LEU A 416 -91.02 -42.61 48.24
C LEU A 416 -90.57 -42.67 46.77
N ASP A 417 -91.47 -42.97 45.84
CA ASP A 417 -91.18 -42.92 44.40
C ASP A 417 -90.86 -41.48 43.94
N SER A 418 -91.54 -40.47 44.50
CA SER A 418 -91.24 -39.05 44.23
C SER A 418 -89.90 -38.61 44.82
N GLU A 419 -89.51 -39.14 45.98
CA GLU A 419 -88.19 -38.87 46.60
C GLU A 419 -87.07 -39.56 45.80
N LEU A 420 -87.30 -40.80 45.33
CA LEU A 420 -86.35 -41.57 44.53
C LEU A 420 -86.07 -40.91 43.17
N THR A 421 -87.11 -40.48 42.46
CA THR A 421 -87.00 -39.84 41.14
C THR A 421 -86.28 -38.49 41.20
N GLN A 422 -86.57 -37.65 42.20
CA GLN A 422 -85.82 -36.41 42.44
C GLN A 422 -84.33 -36.68 42.71
N LEU A 423 -84.01 -37.72 43.47
CA LEU A 423 -82.61 -38.08 43.74
C LEU A 423 -81.89 -38.56 42.47
N GLN A 424 -82.56 -39.35 41.63
CA GLN A 424 -82.01 -39.81 40.35
C GLN A 424 -81.69 -38.64 39.41
N GLU A 425 -82.58 -37.65 39.30
CA GLU A 425 -82.38 -36.46 38.45
C GLU A 425 -81.26 -35.53 38.96
N GLN A 426 -81.08 -35.44 40.29
CA GLN A 426 -79.93 -34.74 40.89
C GLN A 426 -78.59 -35.45 40.59
N TYR A 427 -78.57 -36.79 40.52
CA TYR A 427 -77.36 -37.52 40.16
C TYR A 427 -77.04 -37.46 38.66
N THR A 428 -78.02 -37.57 37.76
CA THR A 428 -77.77 -37.47 36.30
C THR A 428 -77.28 -36.09 35.90
N THR A 429 -77.92 -35.02 36.38
CA THR A 429 -77.50 -33.63 36.10
C THR A 429 -76.08 -33.35 36.60
N LYS A 430 -75.67 -33.91 37.75
CA LYS A 430 -74.31 -33.76 38.28
C LYS A 430 -73.27 -34.58 37.50
N ILE A 431 -73.63 -35.78 37.02
CA ILE A 431 -72.78 -36.58 36.12
C ILE A 431 -72.57 -35.82 34.80
N GLU A 432 -73.59 -35.18 34.24
CA GLU A 432 -73.45 -34.34 33.04
C GLU A 432 -72.53 -33.14 33.24
N GLN A 433 -72.58 -32.46 34.39
CA GLN A 433 -71.68 -31.36 34.71
C GLN A 433 -70.22 -31.83 34.73
N MET A 434 -69.92 -32.90 35.47
CA MET A 434 -68.57 -33.49 35.52
C MET A 434 -68.09 -33.96 34.15
N ALA A 435 -68.98 -34.51 33.31
CA ALA A 435 -68.63 -34.90 31.93
C ALA A 435 -68.21 -33.69 31.08
N LYS A 436 -68.92 -32.56 31.19
CA LYS A 436 -68.63 -31.31 30.46
C LYS A 436 -67.30 -30.68 30.90
N GLU A 437 -67.00 -30.69 32.20
CA GLU A 437 -65.70 -30.28 32.74
C GLU A 437 -64.56 -31.17 32.24
N ILE A 438 -64.74 -32.50 32.26
CA ILE A 438 -63.74 -33.47 31.76
C ILE A 438 -63.47 -33.29 30.25
N THR A 439 -64.45 -32.91 29.44
CA THR A 439 -64.20 -32.54 28.03
C THR A 439 -63.41 -31.22 27.92
N SER A 440 -63.83 -30.16 28.62
CA SER A 440 -63.13 -28.87 28.60
C SER A 440 -61.65 -28.98 29.00
N LEU A 441 -61.34 -29.78 30.02
CA LEU A 441 -59.97 -30.02 30.48
C LEU A 441 -59.14 -30.88 29.50
N LYS A 442 -59.78 -31.78 28.73
CA LYS A 442 -59.10 -32.53 27.66
C LYS A 442 -58.76 -31.63 26.47
N ASP A 443 -59.68 -30.76 26.08
CA ASP A 443 -59.49 -29.85 24.95
C ASP A 443 -58.41 -28.81 25.26
N ALA A 444 -58.44 -28.21 26.46
CA ALA A 444 -57.38 -27.33 26.96
C ALA A 444 -56.02 -28.03 27.00
N ARG A 445 -55.96 -29.31 27.42
CA ARG A 445 -54.73 -30.10 27.42
C ARG A 445 -54.22 -30.38 26.00
N GLN A 446 -55.11 -30.63 25.02
CA GLN A 446 -54.69 -30.77 23.62
C GLN A 446 -54.12 -29.46 23.06
N LEU A 447 -54.72 -28.31 23.41
CA LEU A 447 -54.23 -27.00 22.98
C LEU A 447 -52.80 -26.76 23.50
N LEU A 448 -52.56 -26.96 24.80
CA LEU A 448 -51.24 -26.81 25.43
C LEU A 448 -50.20 -27.80 24.89
N ILE A 449 -50.60 -29.01 24.51
CA ILE A 449 -49.70 -29.97 23.83
C ILE A 449 -49.31 -29.45 22.45
N LYS A 450 -50.24 -28.87 21.70
CA LYS A 450 -49.95 -28.28 20.40
C LYS A 450 -49.03 -27.06 20.52
N GLU A 451 -49.35 -26.11 21.41
CA GLU A 451 -48.52 -24.93 21.65
C GLU A 451 -47.10 -25.32 22.09
N LYS A 452 -46.94 -26.39 22.87
CA LYS A 452 -45.61 -26.92 23.22
C LYS A 452 -44.84 -27.41 21.99
N VAL A 453 -45.48 -28.14 21.07
CA VAL A 453 -44.82 -28.63 19.84
C VAL A 453 -44.48 -27.47 18.91
N ASP A 454 -45.43 -26.53 18.69
CA ASP A 454 -45.20 -25.32 17.89
C ASP A 454 -44.02 -24.48 18.47
N LEU A 455 -43.81 -24.48 19.79
CA LEU A 455 -42.66 -23.86 20.47
C LEU A 455 -41.36 -24.67 20.40
N GLU A 456 -41.42 -26.00 20.34
CA GLU A 456 -40.23 -26.86 20.16
C GLU A 456 -39.70 -26.78 18.73
N ASP A 457 -40.58 -26.83 17.72
CA ASP A 457 -40.23 -26.67 16.31
C ASP A 457 -39.60 -25.28 16.03
N THR A 458 -40.14 -24.21 16.62
CA THR A 458 -39.57 -22.85 16.47
C THR A 458 -38.25 -22.68 17.22
N LEU A 459 -38.03 -23.38 18.35
CA LEU A 459 -36.72 -23.40 19.01
C LEU A 459 -35.65 -24.13 18.18
N ASP A 460 -35.97 -25.23 17.51
CA ASP A 460 -35.03 -25.94 16.65
C ASP A 460 -34.76 -25.22 15.31
N ALA A 461 -35.75 -24.49 14.78
CA ALA A 461 -35.52 -23.53 13.71
C ALA A 461 -34.50 -22.45 14.11
N LEU A 462 -34.71 -21.77 15.26
CA LEU A 462 -33.79 -20.73 15.74
C LEU A 462 -32.40 -21.27 16.09
N ARG A 463 -32.29 -22.52 16.57
CA ARG A 463 -31.00 -23.20 16.78
C ARG A 463 -30.27 -23.43 15.45
N THR A 464 -30.95 -23.91 14.43
CA THR A 464 -30.32 -24.17 13.12
C THR A 464 -29.96 -22.88 12.37
N GLU A 465 -30.76 -21.81 12.47
CA GLU A 465 -30.38 -20.48 11.96
C GLU A 465 -29.12 -19.93 12.66
N LYS A 466 -29.06 -20.02 14.01
CA LYS A 466 -27.88 -19.61 14.78
C LYS A 466 -26.63 -20.36 14.35
N GLU A 467 -26.72 -21.68 14.16
CA GLU A 467 -25.58 -22.52 13.77
C GLU A 467 -25.10 -22.17 12.35
N GLN A 468 -26.03 -21.95 11.41
CA GLN A 468 -25.69 -21.48 10.06
C GLN A 468 -25.03 -20.10 10.08
N ALA A 469 -25.54 -19.16 10.88
CA ALA A 469 -24.94 -17.84 11.03
C ALA A 469 -23.52 -17.90 11.64
N HIS A 470 -23.28 -18.81 12.59
CA HIS A 470 -21.96 -19.03 13.18
C HIS A 470 -20.96 -19.58 12.15
N VAL A 471 -21.35 -20.59 11.36
CA VAL A 471 -20.51 -21.16 10.29
C VAL A 471 -20.22 -20.13 9.19
N GLN A 472 -21.20 -19.31 8.82
CA GLN A 472 -20.99 -18.21 7.86
C GLN A 472 -20.04 -17.14 8.41
N PHE A 473 -20.11 -16.82 9.71
CA PHE A 473 -19.18 -15.90 10.36
C PHE A 473 -17.74 -16.45 10.35
N GLU A 474 -17.52 -17.69 10.77
CA GLU A 474 -16.18 -18.31 10.73
C GLU A 474 -15.61 -18.37 9.31
N ALA A 475 -16.42 -18.71 8.32
CA ALA A 475 -16.00 -18.73 6.92
C ALA A 475 -15.54 -17.34 6.44
N LYS A 476 -16.24 -16.29 6.87
CA LYS A 476 -15.92 -14.89 6.54
C LYS A 476 -14.68 -14.37 7.25
N GLU A 477 -14.46 -14.73 8.51
CA GLU A 477 -13.18 -14.43 9.20
C GLU A 477 -12.00 -15.14 8.53
N ARG A 478 -12.14 -16.43 8.19
CA ARG A 478 -11.10 -17.18 7.46
C ARG A 478 -10.80 -16.57 6.09
N GLN A 479 -11.83 -16.09 5.38
CA GLN A 479 -11.64 -15.33 4.14
C GLN A 479 -10.85 -14.04 4.38
N GLN A 480 -11.27 -13.18 5.31
CA GLN A 480 -10.58 -11.91 5.61
C GLN A 480 -9.15 -12.12 6.12
N HIS A 481 -8.89 -13.22 6.82
CA HIS A 481 -7.55 -13.60 7.26
C HIS A 481 -6.64 -13.98 6.08
N ASN A 482 -7.15 -14.78 5.14
CA ASN A 482 -6.42 -15.17 3.92
C ASN A 482 -6.18 -13.96 3.00
N GLU A 483 -7.16 -13.06 2.85
CA GLU A 483 -7.02 -11.80 2.12
C GLU A 483 -5.96 -10.88 2.78
N ASN A 484 -5.94 -10.80 4.11
CA ASN A 484 -4.88 -10.09 4.85
C ASN A 484 -3.49 -10.70 4.62
N LEU A 485 -3.37 -12.03 4.57
CA LEU A 485 -2.11 -12.72 4.32
C LEU A 485 -1.59 -12.46 2.90
N ALA A 486 -2.47 -12.51 1.90
CA ALA A 486 -2.12 -12.15 0.52
C ALA A 486 -1.65 -10.69 0.43
N LEU A 487 -2.44 -9.73 0.92
CA LEU A 487 -2.09 -8.31 0.91
C LEU A 487 -0.77 -8.00 1.65
N ARG A 488 -0.45 -8.73 2.73
CA ARG A 488 0.84 -8.61 3.43
C ARG A 488 2.01 -9.15 2.62
N SER A 489 1.82 -10.28 1.92
CA SER A 489 2.81 -10.81 0.96
C SER A 489 3.10 -9.79 -0.14
N ASP A 490 2.05 -9.25 -0.76
CA ASP A 490 2.18 -8.34 -1.91
C ASP A 490 2.82 -7.00 -1.50
N LEU A 491 2.48 -6.47 -0.32
CA LEU A 491 3.14 -5.30 0.25
C LEU A 491 4.64 -5.52 0.49
N GLU A 492 5.06 -6.70 0.96
CA GLU A 492 6.48 -7.00 1.21
C GLU A 492 7.26 -7.25 -0.10
N GLN A 493 6.61 -7.84 -1.12
CA GLN A 493 7.16 -7.92 -2.49
C GLN A 493 7.34 -6.52 -3.10
N HIS A 494 6.35 -5.62 -2.98
CA HIS A 494 6.47 -4.24 -3.44
C HIS A 494 7.54 -3.46 -2.66
N ARG A 495 7.67 -3.70 -1.35
CA ARG A 495 8.71 -3.08 -0.51
C ARG A 495 10.12 -3.48 -0.94
N THR A 496 10.37 -4.78 -1.08
CA THR A 496 11.68 -5.30 -1.47
C THR A 496 12.05 -4.87 -2.90
N HIS A 497 11.10 -4.84 -3.84
CA HIS A 497 11.33 -4.29 -5.18
C HIS A 497 11.65 -2.77 -5.15
N LEU A 498 10.93 -1.99 -4.34
CA LEU A 498 11.19 -0.56 -4.18
C LEU A 498 12.57 -0.29 -3.56
N GLU A 499 13.03 -1.13 -2.64
CA GLU A 499 14.37 -1.04 -2.04
C GLU A 499 15.47 -1.42 -3.03
N ALA A 500 15.26 -2.41 -3.91
CA ALA A 500 16.19 -2.78 -4.98
C ALA A 500 16.33 -1.69 -6.07
N GLU A 501 15.24 -1.05 -6.51
CA GLU A 501 15.36 0.09 -7.44
C GLU A 501 15.95 1.34 -6.76
N ARG A 502 15.81 1.47 -5.42
CA ARG A 502 16.49 2.52 -4.65
C ARG A 502 18.00 2.31 -4.54
N THR A 503 18.52 1.09 -4.40
CA THR A 503 19.98 0.84 -4.41
C THR A 503 20.55 1.06 -5.80
N LYS A 504 19.95 0.45 -6.82
CA LYS A 504 20.31 0.60 -8.24
C LYS A 504 20.33 2.06 -8.70
N ARG A 505 19.38 2.89 -8.25
CA ARG A 505 19.38 4.35 -8.52
C ARG A 505 20.53 5.10 -7.82
N LYS A 506 20.95 4.67 -6.62
CA LYS A 506 22.14 5.25 -5.95
C LYS A 506 23.43 4.84 -6.66
N GLU A 507 23.54 3.59 -7.10
CA GLU A 507 24.68 3.07 -7.87
C GLU A 507 24.87 3.87 -9.17
N LEU A 508 23.81 4.00 -9.98
CA LEU A 508 23.83 4.81 -11.21
C LEU A 508 24.13 6.29 -10.95
N SER A 509 23.66 6.87 -9.84
CA SER A 509 24.03 8.25 -9.44
C SER A 509 25.52 8.37 -9.14
N GLY A 510 26.09 7.42 -8.39
CA GLY A 510 27.51 7.39 -8.04
C GLY A 510 28.42 7.05 -9.22
N GLU A 511 27.93 6.38 -10.26
CA GLU A 511 28.63 6.20 -11.54
C GLU A 511 28.61 7.49 -12.37
N TRP A 512 27.44 8.15 -12.47
CA TRP A 512 27.29 9.42 -13.17
C TRP A 512 28.15 10.53 -12.54
N GLU A 513 28.23 10.61 -11.20
CA GLU A 513 29.10 11.54 -10.49
C GLU A 513 30.59 11.31 -10.79
N LYS A 514 31.04 10.05 -10.88
CA LYS A 514 32.42 9.70 -11.26
C LYS A 514 32.73 10.11 -12.70
N GLU A 515 31.81 9.87 -13.64
CA GLU A 515 32.02 10.22 -15.04
C GLU A 515 31.94 11.74 -15.27
N LYS A 516 31.03 12.42 -14.57
CA LYS A 516 31.00 13.88 -14.50
C LYS A 516 32.35 14.45 -14.03
N ALA A 517 32.89 13.95 -12.91
CA ALA A 517 34.18 14.41 -12.37
C ALA A 517 35.35 14.16 -13.34
N ARG A 518 35.34 13.03 -14.09
CA ARG A 518 36.32 12.77 -15.16
C ARG A 518 36.21 13.77 -16.31
N LEU A 519 35.00 14.11 -16.73
CA LEU A 519 34.76 15.08 -17.80
C LEU A 519 35.14 16.51 -17.36
N GLU A 520 34.80 16.90 -16.12
CA GLU A 520 35.20 18.20 -15.54
C GLU A 520 36.72 18.33 -15.44
N ALA A 521 37.43 17.30 -14.95
CA ALA A 521 38.89 17.27 -14.92
C ALA A 521 39.52 17.35 -16.33
N ARG A 522 38.92 16.68 -17.32
CA ARG A 522 39.36 16.76 -18.73
C ARG A 522 39.11 18.13 -19.34
N ILE A 523 38.00 18.81 -18.99
CA ILE A 523 37.71 20.18 -19.42
C ILE A 523 38.74 21.15 -18.82
N GLY A 524 39.05 21.03 -17.52
CA GLY A 524 40.10 21.82 -16.87
C GLY A 524 41.45 21.68 -17.59
N ALA A 525 41.93 20.45 -17.76
CA ALA A 525 43.20 20.21 -18.47
C ALA A 525 43.21 20.73 -19.91
N LEU A 526 42.06 20.73 -20.63
CA LEU A 526 41.97 21.32 -21.96
C LEU A 526 41.95 22.86 -21.92
N SER A 527 41.40 23.47 -20.88
CA SER A 527 41.47 24.92 -20.64
C SER A 527 42.88 25.38 -20.33
N ASP A 528 43.60 24.70 -19.43
CA ASP A 528 45.00 24.99 -19.08
C ASP A 528 45.91 24.94 -20.32
N ASN A 529 45.71 23.93 -21.18
CA ASN A 529 46.40 23.83 -22.47
C ASN A 529 46.04 24.98 -23.43
N LEU A 530 44.77 25.38 -23.50
CA LEU A 530 44.34 26.51 -24.34
C LEU A 530 44.92 27.85 -23.85
N ASP A 531 45.03 28.07 -22.55
CA ASP A 531 45.67 29.28 -21.99
C ASP A 531 47.20 29.28 -22.17
N THR A 532 47.82 28.11 -22.11
CA THR A 532 49.23 27.94 -22.52
C THR A 532 49.41 28.31 -24.00
N PHE A 533 48.61 27.75 -24.91
CA PHE A 533 48.67 28.09 -26.34
C PHE A 533 48.33 29.56 -26.65
N ARG A 534 47.43 30.20 -25.89
CA ARG A 534 47.17 31.65 -26.00
C ARG A 534 48.40 32.48 -25.62
N THR A 535 49.09 32.09 -24.54
CA THR A 535 50.31 32.74 -24.07
C THR A 535 51.43 32.60 -25.09
N ASP A 536 51.67 31.38 -25.60
CA ASP A 536 52.66 31.12 -26.65
C ASP A 536 52.36 31.90 -27.94
N LEU A 537 51.09 31.94 -28.38
CA LEU A 537 50.68 32.73 -29.54
C LEU A 537 50.94 34.23 -29.34
N SER A 538 50.78 34.77 -28.13
CA SER A 538 51.12 36.16 -27.82
C SER A 538 52.64 36.38 -27.83
N ASN A 539 53.42 35.44 -27.29
CA ASN A 539 54.88 35.49 -27.31
C ASN A 539 55.44 35.47 -28.74
N GLU A 540 54.92 34.61 -29.62
CA GLU A 540 55.32 34.57 -31.03
C GLU A 540 54.86 35.80 -31.82
N ARG A 541 53.73 36.41 -31.48
CA ARG A 541 53.33 37.72 -32.02
C ARG A 541 54.33 38.81 -31.65
N HIS A 542 54.71 38.93 -30.37
CA HIS A 542 55.68 39.94 -29.95
C HIS A 542 57.09 39.70 -30.53
N LYS A 543 57.53 38.44 -30.68
CA LYS A 543 58.76 38.11 -31.41
C LYS A 543 58.69 38.54 -32.88
N ARG A 544 57.53 38.34 -33.53
CA ARG A 544 57.30 38.80 -34.90
C ARG A 544 57.29 40.32 -35.00
N GLU A 545 56.58 41.03 -34.13
CA GLU A 545 56.55 42.50 -34.08
C GLU A 545 57.98 43.08 -33.90
N ALA A 546 58.80 42.46 -33.05
CA ALA A 546 60.21 42.82 -32.90
C ALA A 546 61.06 42.51 -34.15
N ALA A 547 60.76 41.42 -34.89
CA ALA A 547 61.43 41.10 -36.14
C ALA A 547 61.04 42.04 -37.29
N ASP A 548 59.74 42.32 -37.45
CA ASP A 548 59.17 43.21 -38.47
C ASP A 548 59.75 44.64 -38.28
N THR A 549 59.76 45.17 -37.05
CA THR A 549 60.42 46.47 -36.75
C THR A 549 61.94 46.46 -37.00
N LYS A 550 62.62 45.30 -36.93
CA LYS A 550 64.04 45.22 -37.28
C LYS A 550 64.26 45.13 -38.80
N VAL A 551 63.32 44.55 -39.55
CA VAL A 551 63.32 44.62 -41.02
C VAL A 551 63.16 46.07 -41.48
N ASP A 552 62.23 46.83 -40.89
CA ASP A 552 62.02 48.25 -41.22
C ASP A 552 63.28 49.10 -40.96
N GLN A 553 63.96 48.90 -39.82
CA GLN A 553 65.24 49.55 -39.54
C GLN A 553 66.29 49.23 -40.61
N LEU A 554 66.50 47.95 -40.91
CA LEU A 554 67.50 47.52 -41.89
C LEU A 554 67.16 47.97 -43.32
N HIS A 555 65.88 48.18 -43.63
CA HIS A 555 65.44 48.78 -44.88
C HIS A 555 65.78 50.28 -44.94
N GLY A 556 65.58 51.02 -43.84
CA GLY A 556 66.03 52.41 -43.69
C GLY A 556 67.55 52.54 -43.83
N ASP A 557 68.31 51.75 -43.07
CA ASP A 557 69.78 51.68 -43.12
C ASP A 557 70.27 51.43 -44.56
N LYS A 558 69.62 50.50 -45.28
CA LYS A 558 69.91 50.18 -46.69
C LYS A 558 69.68 51.39 -47.60
N LEU A 559 68.53 52.05 -47.51
CA LEU A 559 68.21 53.21 -48.35
C LEU A 559 69.17 54.39 -48.10
N GLU A 560 69.58 54.62 -46.85
CA GLU A 560 70.57 55.64 -46.52
C GLU A 560 71.94 55.32 -47.14
N LEU A 561 72.37 54.04 -47.09
CA LEU A 561 73.61 53.59 -47.71
C LEU A 561 73.57 53.64 -49.25
N GLU A 562 72.43 53.32 -49.88
CA GLU A 562 72.25 53.45 -51.33
C GLU A 562 72.27 54.91 -51.78
N ALA A 563 71.63 55.82 -51.04
CA ALA A 563 71.67 57.26 -51.31
C ALA A 563 73.09 57.85 -51.13
N LYS A 564 73.83 57.41 -50.09
CA LYS A 564 75.24 57.77 -49.90
C LYS A 564 76.12 57.26 -51.04
N LEU A 565 75.90 56.02 -51.50
CA LEU A 565 76.66 55.44 -52.59
C LEU A 565 76.47 56.23 -53.88
N GLU A 566 75.23 56.50 -54.30
CA GLU A 566 74.98 57.23 -55.55
C GLU A 566 75.55 58.66 -55.49
N ASN A 567 75.45 59.34 -54.34
CA ASN A 567 76.10 60.65 -54.14
C ASN A 567 77.62 60.56 -54.35
N THR A 568 78.32 59.59 -53.73
CA THR A 568 79.76 59.43 -53.96
C THR A 568 80.12 58.99 -55.39
N LEU A 569 79.19 58.35 -56.11
CA LEU A 569 79.35 58.04 -57.53
C LEU A 569 79.18 59.31 -58.39
N ASP A 570 78.24 60.20 -58.08
CA ASP A 570 78.08 61.50 -58.75
C ASP A 570 79.24 62.45 -58.47
N GLU A 571 79.72 62.55 -57.22
CA GLU A 571 80.96 63.26 -56.90
C GLU A 571 82.14 62.72 -57.72
N ARG A 572 82.26 61.40 -57.83
CA ARG A 572 83.31 60.75 -58.63
C ARG A 572 83.15 60.99 -60.13
N ARG A 573 81.92 60.99 -60.67
CA ARG A 573 81.63 61.34 -62.08
C ARG A 573 82.07 62.77 -62.36
N ALA A 574 81.62 63.74 -61.56
CA ALA A 574 81.96 65.14 -61.70
C ALA A 574 83.47 65.43 -61.55
N LEU A 575 84.16 64.71 -60.65
CA LEU A 575 85.62 64.79 -60.53
C LEU A 575 86.34 64.22 -61.77
N LEU A 576 85.86 63.10 -62.34
CA LEU A 576 86.42 62.51 -63.53
C LEU A 576 86.25 63.41 -64.76
N ASP A 577 85.04 63.95 -64.97
CA ASP A 577 84.75 64.87 -66.07
C ASP A 577 85.61 66.14 -66.00
N ARG A 578 85.83 66.67 -64.79
CA ARG A 578 86.74 67.80 -64.57
C ARG A 578 88.20 67.45 -64.89
N CYS A 579 88.66 66.26 -64.53
CA CYS A 579 90.00 65.78 -64.87
C CYS A 579 90.17 65.64 -66.39
N LEU A 580 89.23 65.00 -67.09
CA LEU A 580 89.23 64.84 -68.55
C LEU A 580 89.18 66.21 -69.27
N GLY A 581 88.41 67.17 -68.74
CA GLY A 581 88.41 68.55 -69.22
C GLY A 581 89.79 69.21 -69.11
N SER A 582 90.44 69.10 -67.94
CA SER A 582 91.78 69.66 -67.72
C SER A 582 92.89 68.96 -68.53
N GLU A 583 92.74 67.67 -68.82
CA GLU A 583 93.65 66.92 -69.69
C GLU A 583 93.52 67.40 -71.15
N SER A 584 92.29 67.59 -71.65
CA SER A 584 92.01 68.19 -72.96
C SER A 584 92.55 69.62 -73.09
N GLU A 585 92.42 70.44 -72.04
CA GLU A 585 93.00 71.79 -72.00
C GLU A 585 94.54 71.75 -72.02
N CYS A 586 95.16 70.87 -71.23
CA CYS A 586 96.61 70.67 -71.26
C CYS A 586 97.10 70.26 -72.65
N ASP A 587 96.35 69.42 -73.36
CA ASP A 587 96.70 68.94 -74.69
C ASP A 587 96.53 70.01 -75.78
N GLN A 588 95.55 70.92 -75.63
CA GLN A 588 95.42 72.12 -76.45
C GLN A 588 96.59 73.09 -76.21
N LEU A 589 96.90 73.40 -74.94
CA LEU A 589 98.03 74.26 -74.58
C LEU A 589 99.38 73.71 -75.06
N ARG A 590 99.56 72.38 -75.04
CA ARG A 590 100.74 71.71 -75.63
C ARG A 590 100.85 71.91 -77.14
N LYS A 591 99.74 71.78 -77.87
CA LYS A 591 99.68 72.03 -79.33
C LYS A 591 100.04 73.48 -79.65
N THR A 592 99.38 74.45 -79.01
CA THR A 592 99.68 75.88 -79.17
C THR A 592 101.11 76.23 -78.76
N THR A 593 101.66 75.62 -77.71
CA THR A 593 103.07 75.82 -77.33
C THR A 593 104.03 75.30 -78.40
N SER A 594 103.72 74.17 -79.04
CA SER A 594 104.50 73.61 -80.16
C SER A 594 104.46 74.53 -81.38
N GLU A 595 103.28 75.04 -81.74
CA GLU A 595 103.09 75.98 -82.85
C GLU A 595 103.81 77.31 -82.61
N LEU A 596 103.74 77.85 -81.38
CA LEU A 596 104.45 79.09 -81.00
C LEU A 596 105.97 78.91 -80.98
N ARG A 597 106.47 77.75 -80.55
CA ARG A 597 107.90 77.42 -80.65
C ARG A 597 108.36 77.36 -82.11
N LYS A 598 107.66 76.61 -82.97
CA LYS A 598 108.01 76.56 -84.39
C LYS A 598 108.01 77.96 -85.02
N ARG A 599 107.02 78.80 -84.70
CA ARG A 599 106.96 80.18 -85.18
C ARG A 599 108.11 81.06 -84.66
N LEU A 600 108.63 80.78 -83.47
CA LEU A 600 109.84 81.40 -82.95
C LEU A 600 111.06 80.92 -83.74
N ASP A 601 111.25 79.60 -83.87
CA ASP A 601 112.35 78.97 -84.61
C ASP A 601 112.42 79.48 -86.07
N ASP A 602 111.27 79.50 -86.77
CA ASP A 602 111.12 80.03 -88.14
C ASP A 602 111.53 81.53 -88.21
N SER A 603 111.29 82.31 -87.15
CA SER A 603 111.64 83.75 -87.07
C SER A 603 113.10 84.00 -86.65
N GLU A 604 113.66 83.16 -85.79
CA GLU A 604 115.08 83.23 -85.41
C GLU A 604 115.98 82.84 -86.58
N ALA A 605 115.58 81.85 -87.38
CA ALA A 605 116.26 81.51 -88.64
C ALA A 605 116.28 82.70 -89.61
N ALA A 606 115.14 83.35 -89.85
CA ALA A 606 115.06 84.54 -90.71
C ALA A 606 115.91 85.72 -90.18
N LEU A 607 116.00 85.90 -88.86
CA LEU A 607 116.88 86.90 -88.25
C LEU A 607 118.37 86.56 -88.40
N GLN A 608 118.75 85.27 -88.38
CA GLN A 608 120.12 84.84 -88.63
C GLN A 608 120.52 85.05 -90.10
N GLU A 609 119.64 84.71 -91.05
CA GLU A 609 119.86 84.96 -92.49
C GLU A 609 120.06 86.45 -92.77
N LEU A 610 119.15 87.31 -92.29
CA LEU A 610 119.26 88.77 -92.40
C LEU A 610 120.54 89.31 -91.70
N GLY A 611 120.97 88.68 -90.61
CA GLY A 611 122.22 89.01 -89.93
C GLY A 611 123.45 88.71 -90.79
N TRP A 612 123.50 87.54 -91.44
CA TRP A 612 124.57 87.16 -92.37
C TRP A 612 124.59 88.04 -93.62
N GLU A 613 123.43 88.34 -94.21
CA GLU A 613 123.33 89.28 -95.34
C GLU A 613 123.82 90.68 -94.96
N ASN A 614 123.42 91.20 -93.80
CA ASN A 614 123.86 92.51 -93.33
C ASN A 614 125.39 92.55 -93.11
N GLN A 615 125.97 91.49 -92.52
CA GLN A 615 127.42 91.38 -92.35
C GLN A 615 128.16 91.31 -93.70
N ALA A 616 127.65 90.56 -94.68
CA ALA A 616 128.22 90.49 -96.02
C ALA A 616 128.19 91.86 -96.72
N LEU A 617 127.08 92.58 -96.64
CA LEU A 617 126.92 93.93 -97.18
C LEU A 617 127.85 94.95 -96.48
N GLN A 618 128.05 94.85 -95.16
CA GLN A 618 129.02 95.68 -94.44
C GLN A 618 130.46 95.43 -94.91
N VAL A 619 130.85 94.16 -95.12
CA VAL A 619 132.19 93.80 -95.61
C VAL A 619 132.43 94.34 -97.02
N GLU A 620 131.45 94.25 -97.92
CA GLU A 620 131.61 94.77 -99.29
C GLU A 620 131.60 96.32 -99.32
N ASN A 621 130.78 96.97 -98.49
CA ASN A 621 130.84 98.42 -98.30
C ASN A 621 132.21 98.88 -97.77
N ALA A 622 132.79 98.16 -96.80
CA ALA A 622 134.15 98.44 -96.30
C ALA A 622 135.22 98.25 -97.39
N ARG A 623 135.08 97.23 -98.25
CA ARG A 623 135.94 97.04 -99.45
C ARG A 623 135.81 98.16 -100.48
N HIS A 624 134.63 98.78 -100.60
CA HIS A 624 134.44 99.97 -101.43
C HIS A 624 135.11 101.21 -100.81
N GLN A 625 134.95 101.42 -99.51
CA GLN A 625 135.52 102.59 -98.80
C GLN A 625 137.05 102.52 -98.64
N GLY A 626 137.64 101.32 -98.56
CA GLY A 626 139.09 101.13 -98.42
C GLY A 626 139.93 101.44 -99.67
N ARG A 627 139.29 101.81 -100.80
CA ARG A 627 139.96 102.08 -102.08
C ARG A 627 140.77 103.39 -102.00
N LYS A 628 142.01 103.36 -102.47
CA LYS A 628 142.93 104.51 -102.48
C LYS A 628 143.52 104.69 -103.87
N TRP A 629 143.84 105.94 -104.23
CA TRP A 629 144.62 106.24 -105.43
C TRP A 629 146.01 105.61 -105.30
N ALA A 630 146.34 104.68 -106.19
CA ALA A 630 147.60 103.96 -106.14
C ALA A 630 148.74 104.88 -106.60
N ASP A 631 149.87 104.79 -105.91
CA ASP A 631 151.08 105.52 -106.26
C ASP A 631 151.75 104.87 -107.49
N ASP A 632 152.06 105.69 -108.49
CA ASP A 632 152.80 105.26 -109.67
C ASP A 632 154.18 104.68 -109.32
N SER A 633 154.80 105.09 -108.20
CA SER A 633 156.09 104.51 -107.78
C SER A 633 155.98 103.02 -107.40
N GLN A 634 154.84 102.61 -106.83
CA GLN A 634 154.66 101.28 -106.22
C GLN A 634 154.16 100.22 -107.20
N VAL A 635 153.56 100.63 -108.32
CA VAL A 635 152.91 99.71 -109.26
C VAL A 635 153.76 99.50 -110.51
N THR A 636 154.45 98.36 -110.60
CA THR A 636 155.27 97.98 -111.77
C THR A 636 154.47 97.36 -112.91
N ASN A 637 153.28 96.82 -112.63
CA ASN A 637 152.47 96.03 -113.56
C ASN A 637 151.00 96.47 -113.55
N CYS A 638 150.31 96.37 -114.69
CA CYS A 638 148.88 96.64 -114.79
C CYS A 638 148.08 95.78 -113.79
N MET A 639 147.30 96.39 -112.89
CA MET A 639 146.60 95.68 -111.82
C MET A 639 145.44 94.78 -112.29
N ASP A 640 145.16 94.75 -113.60
CA ASP A 640 144.28 93.79 -114.26
C ASP A 640 145.14 92.76 -115.02
N CYS A 641 145.58 93.08 -116.25
CA CYS A 641 146.28 92.16 -117.14
C CYS A 641 147.78 91.91 -116.86
N GLN A 642 148.34 92.46 -115.76
CA GLN A 642 149.72 92.26 -115.29
C GLN A 642 150.86 92.63 -116.27
N LYS A 643 150.58 93.28 -117.41
CA LYS A 643 151.61 93.86 -118.30
C LYS A 643 152.52 94.83 -117.54
N LEU A 644 153.85 94.64 -117.66
CA LEU A 644 154.87 95.50 -117.07
C LEU A 644 154.84 96.89 -117.71
N PHE A 645 154.94 97.96 -116.90
CA PHE A 645 155.03 99.33 -117.39
C PHE A 645 156.45 99.67 -117.86
N THR A 646 156.54 100.45 -118.93
CA THR A 646 157.80 100.82 -119.61
C THR A 646 157.70 102.26 -120.15
N LEU A 647 158.74 102.76 -120.82
CA LEU A 647 158.68 104.08 -121.48
C LEU A 647 157.60 104.15 -122.58
N THR A 648 157.23 103.00 -123.18
CA THR A 648 156.17 102.89 -124.20
C THR A 648 154.82 102.47 -123.60
N ILE A 649 154.80 101.63 -122.56
CA ILE A 649 153.58 101.21 -121.86
C ILE A 649 153.40 102.09 -120.61
N ARG A 650 152.62 103.16 -120.73
CA ARG A 650 152.36 104.13 -119.65
C ARG A 650 151.26 103.67 -118.68
N LYS A 651 151.21 104.33 -117.52
CA LYS A 651 150.29 104.07 -116.40
C LYS A 651 149.01 104.90 -116.51
N HIS A 652 147.88 104.30 -116.16
CA HIS A 652 146.54 104.91 -116.23
C HIS A 652 145.70 104.49 -115.02
N HIS A 653 145.38 105.42 -114.12
CA HIS A 653 144.53 105.12 -112.96
C HIS A 653 143.06 104.94 -113.34
N CYS A 654 142.38 103.95 -112.75
CA CYS A 654 140.91 103.87 -112.80
C CYS A 654 140.32 104.76 -111.70
N ARG A 655 139.52 105.76 -112.09
CA ARG A 655 138.98 106.74 -111.12
C ARG A 655 137.89 106.15 -110.19
N ASN A 656 137.40 104.93 -110.44
CA ASN A 656 136.43 104.21 -109.59
C ASN A 656 137.07 103.30 -108.52
N CYS A 657 138.39 103.07 -108.58
CA CYS A 657 139.08 102.24 -107.59
C CYS A 657 140.51 102.69 -107.24
N GLY A 658 141.05 103.71 -107.90
CA GLY A 658 142.38 104.27 -107.65
C GLY A 658 143.54 103.42 -108.17
N ASN A 659 143.33 102.13 -108.44
CA ASN A 659 144.32 101.21 -109.01
C ASN A 659 144.85 101.65 -110.39
N ILE A 660 146.06 101.19 -110.74
CA ILE A 660 146.79 101.56 -111.96
C ILE A 660 146.74 100.44 -113.01
N PHE A 661 146.45 100.82 -114.26
CA PHE A 661 146.26 99.93 -115.39
C PHE A 661 147.02 100.42 -116.63
N CYS A 662 147.15 99.57 -117.66
CA CYS A 662 147.62 99.98 -118.98
C CYS A 662 146.44 100.48 -119.85
N ASN A 663 146.75 101.22 -120.93
CA ASN A 663 145.75 101.83 -121.81
C ASN A 663 144.67 100.86 -122.33
N GLU A 664 145.02 99.59 -122.55
CA GLU A 664 144.08 98.56 -123.00
C GLU A 664 143.00 98.27 -121.94
N CYS A 665 143.43 98.05 -120.69
CA CYS A 665 142.54 97.79 -119.54
C CYS A 665 141.80 99.06 -119.08
N SER A 666 142.36 100.25 -119.31
CA SER A 666 141.72 101.54 -119.03
C SER A 666 141.07 102.19 -120.26
N SER A 667 140.81 101.43 -121.32
CA SER A 667 140.34 101.95 -122.62
C SER A 667 138.90 102.49 -122.61
N LYS A 668 138.11 102.12 -121.60
CA LYS A 668 136.70 102.51 -121.45
C LYS A 668 136.55 103.62 -120.41
N SER A 669 135.92 104.72 -120.79
CA SER A 669 135.48 105.77 -119.88
C SER A 669 134.04 105.50 -119.41
N ALA A 670 133.75 105.83 -118.16
CA ALA A 670 132.40 105.79 -117.59
C ALA A 670 132.19 107.03 -116.71
N THR A 671 130.95 107.54 -116.66
CA THR A 671 130.58 108.64 -115.77
C THR A 671 130.63 108.16 -114.33
N ILE A 672 131.52 108.74 -113.52
CA ILE A 672 131.60 108.51 -112.08
C ILE A 672 131.12 109.75 -111.31
N PRO A 673 130.66 109.60 -110.06
CA PRO A 673 130.47 110.74 -109.16
C PRO A 673 131.80 111.49 -108.97
N SER A 674 131.78 112.82 -109.06
CA SER A 674 132.96 113.63 -108.73
C SER A 674 133.23 113.55 -107.23
N SER A 675 134.36 112.95 -106.84
CA SER A 675 134.82 113.01 -105.46
C SER A 675 135.15 114.45 -105.06
N LYS A 676 134.91 114.78 -103.79
CA LYS A 676 135.33 116.02 -103.15
C LYS A 676 135.94 115.68 -101.79
#